data_AF-A0A316QQT2-F1
#
_entry.id   AF-A0A316QQT2-F1
#
_cell.length_a   1.000
_cell.length_b   1.000
_cell.length_c   1.000
_cell.angle_alpha   90.00
_cell.angle_beta   90.00
_cell.angle_gamma   90.00
#
_symmetry.space_group_name_H-M   'P 1'
#
loop_
_entity.id
_entity.type
_entity.pdbx_description
1 polymer ?
#
loop_
_entity_poly.entity_id
_entity_poly.type
_entity_poly.pdbx_seq_one_letter_code
_entity_poly.pdbx_strand_id
1 'polypeptide(L)'
;MKRSGRNKSALIVAAVLGAGAMLAAAGCSSKKGGEIRAEGETTIISSPTKTAAEYTPEENAYVLAGKLKSLTSYRTEVSGEVSAGFGPINYKQTISDTHIKNGEESFLQAKSTSALVNVGKQAFFKGDKVVMRDASDVKKDVWSDTFSVTTLSDYRTNLGAEPTALSNYILNDETIVKAEKVSVTDDVYTFRYEIDPVKGTSRYAVKMMNYGGLKNKPEYQSCVLEVTFGKDWLPISLKAEDKYKINLIGDMSCTSTLTETFYDVGGQAEIPQAELFREKLGDDPTDIDPDDTEDKDGLSALADAVLNTDLSGGLKIRGSLAANMGESELLELPVDAWLSFDLAKFAFQGLSGAFRARISTEVMGVPAELLYTGDGWLYTAVGSTRYKYELPDLGDGMDLQAVLGLFTAEKLPQNGNTYRYKLTLNASILDTANAAIADFAAGLSGPAKDLFGALSLSEVSATISVHKGPKDAGTISAVELFADFDAASLKADVSVSEVAETLPSAEELAVYTAGDAAKLAENFGALFEIAGKLTDLDWTTGMNITLNVGLDSDTADAPLLLPLDTQLQILPEELLSGNILGALRFRASLNLFIVNIELYYENGMLYMINTKQKDGQTYATSVTSVNVVDSVLGLLSNALLPNGSPAAAATAEGFDLIAVLADAAMNANVETTWNDETDSTRIQINMSQNFTSLLNAGYHMLLEAVRGIDLGEMQELLGSILSLFDFEIDRACVRADFVGGALSDVSFRLINDGTSAMLPGRDLAFVLGMTMGEAMAAGEIDKVFEGLQGHLAAYEEGTAVREAVEKLKADGVRYLGDSYKALLDETAAAYDRLSVAAQYTVDYSGLTDMIKDFDTLRKPVDELLGYIVKLRKEGKAEDYEKAAEIYDEKISDPRQLEYLGRFAEEEYLELRRKYEKDVVVPALNEELSKLDRTNYPDARDLITAAAKAEAVYEDLLAESKALVTDYEAIEAARQAVAPDVPAAFVAAVAAIGPVEEITAGAETYAKILKAQTLRDFMANFMDASALQAADVAAADTTFTACKQQHRTLETALVNGLISAIGKVAFTDECHGLIVAAREAFNALPEEYKNFCSKRYTLAYAEADYVKLAIAAIDADNLTLADKAKVELARRLYDEATAAYGKNLLATTINNRLGDSEATLKALEKAIAELEAAA
;
A
#
# COMPACT_ATOMS: atom_id res chain seq x y z
N MET A 1 42.48 20.24 41.44
CA MET A 1 41.10 20.00 41.90
C MET A 1 40.78 18.51 41.81
N LYS A 2 39.70 18.06 42.47
CA LYS A 2 39.09 16.70 42.52
C LYS A 2 39.20 15.91 41.18
N ARG A 3 39.29 14.56 41.12
CA ARG A 3 39.51 13.48 42.13
C ARG A 3 40.00 12.20 41.38
N SER A 4 40.58 11.25 42.13
CA SER A 4 40.94 9.83 41.82
C SER A 4 39.99 9.02 40.89
N GLY A 5 40.38 7.87 40.30
CA GLY A 5 41.65 7.12 40.34
C GLY A 5 41.49 5.60 40.04
N ARG A 6 42.58 4.97 39.55
CA ARG A 6 42.85 3.53 39.25
C ARG A 6 41.98 2.38 39.85
N ASN A 7 41.94 1.29 39.06
CA ASN A 7 41.81 -0.18 39.35
C ASN A 7 40.60 -0.81 38.65
N LYS A 8 40.70 -1.93 37.90
CA LYS A 8 41.12 -3.32 38.21
C LYS A 8 40.17 -4.06 39.15
N SER A 9 39.80 -5.29 38.74
CA SER A 9 39.12 -6.34 39.54
C SER A 9 37.64 -6.08 39.88
N ALA A 10 36.73 -7.04 40.07
CA ALA A 10 36.50 -8.34 39.42
C ALA A 10 36.32 -9.65 40.30
N LEU A 11 35.19 -10.42 40.14
CA LEU A 11 34.63 -11.73 40.67
C LEU A 11 33.08 -11.64 40.92
N ILE A 12 32.18 -12.53 40.49
CA ILE A 12 30.68 -12.38 40.41
C ILE A 12 29.89 -12.47 41.75
N VAL A 13 28.62 -12.95 41.82
CA VAL A 13 27.95 -13.69 42.93
C VAL A 13 26.90 -14.70 42.49
N ALA A 14 26.54 -15.65 43.39
CA ALA A 14 25.38 -16.56 43.31
C ALA A 14 24.88 -17.08 44.69
N ALA A 15 23.57 -17.38 44.75
CA ALA A 15 22.97 -18.55 45.43
C ALA A 15 22.59 -18.53 46.93
N VAL A 16 22.21 -17.42 47.58
CA VAL A 16 22.30 -17.37 49.05
C VAL A 16 21.00 -17.24 49.84
N LEU A 17 20.08 -16.33 49.48
CA LEU A 17 19.09 -15.75 50.42
C LEU A 17 18.64 -16.56 51.64
N GLY A 18 18.15 -17.79 51.44
CA GLY A 18 17.53 -18.58 52.50
C GLY A 18 18.46 -19.17 53.57
N ALA A 19 19.79 -19.19 53.42
CA ALA A 19 20.67 -20.06 54.22
C ALA A 19 20.53 -19.84 55.75
N GLY A 20 20.42 -18.59 56.22
CA GLY A 20 20.11 -18.29 57.62
C GLY A 20 18.60 -18.18 57.93
N ALA A 21 17.73 -17.95 56.95
CA ALA A 21 16.28 -18.00 57.15
C ALA A 21 15.80 -19.41 57.56
N MET A 22 16.46 -20.45 57.05
CA MET A 22 16.28 -21.84 57.47
C MET A 22 16.61 -22.05 58.96
N LEU A 23 17.68 -21.39 59.42
CA LEU A 23 18.18 -21.47 60.79
C LEU A 23 17.34 -20.61 61.78
N ALA A 24 16.47 -19.73 61.28
CA ALA A 24 15.54 -18.95 62.09
C ALA A 24 14.50 -19.80 62.84
N ALA A 25 14.24 -21.00 62.33
CA ALA A 25 13.16 -21.88 62.73
C ALA A 25 13.63 -23.12 63.53
N ALA A 26 14.90 -23.17 63.93
CA ALA A 26 15.53 -24.36 64.51
C ALA A 26 15.21 -24.55 66.01
N GLY A 27 14.29 -25.45 66.35
CA GLY A 27 13.98 -25.83 67.73
C GLY A 27 14.74 -27.09 68.18
N CYS A 28 15.74 -26.91 69.05
CA CYS A 28 16.65 -27.98 69.51
C CYS A 28 15.96 -29.29 69.94
N SER A 29 16.12 -30.36 69.16
CA SER A 29 16.09 -31.76 69.63
C SER A 29 16.66 -32.71 68.57
N SER A 30 17.39 -33.74 69.02
CA SER A 30 18.08 -34.75 68.21
C SER A 30 17.24 -35.44 67.11
N LYS A 31 17.87 -35.63 65.94
CA LYS A 31 17.48 -36.49 64.79
C LYS A 31 16.17 -37.28 64.95
N LYS A 32 15.10 -36.76 64.35
CA LYS A 32 13.91 -37.49 63.80
C LYS A 32 13.00 -36.47 63.09
N GLY A 33 13.37 -36.09 61.87
CA GLY A 33 12.53 -35.37 60.92
C GLY A 33 12.30 -36.26 59.70
N GLY A 34 11.13 -36.20 59.07
CA GLY A 34 10.75 -37.11 57.99
C GLY A 34 11.59 -36.90 56.72
N GLU A 35 11.83 -37.99 55.98
CA GLU A 35 12.53 -37.97 54.70
C GLU A 35 11.71 -37.20 53.64
N ILE A 36 11.98 -35.91 53.50
CA ILE A 36 11.56 -35.11 52.35
C ILE A 36 12.75 -34.94 51.40
N ARG A 37 12.52 -35.18 50.12
CA ARG A 37 13.47 -34.99 49.02
C ARG A 37 13.01 -33.83 48.14
N ALA A 38 13.94 -33.24 47.39
CA ALA A 38 13.62 -32.17 46.45
C ALA A 38 13.08 -32.74 45.14
N GLU A 39 12.06 -32.10 44.59
CA GLU A 39 11.42 -32.43 43.31
C GLU A 39 11.52 -31.20 42.40
N GLY A 40 11.90 -31.38 41.14
CA GLY A 40 12.07 -30.31 40.14
C GLY A 40 13.47 -29.69 40.05
N GLU A 41 13.77 -29.13 38.88
CA GLU A 41 15.01 -28.45 38.50
C GLU A 41 14.72 -27.09 37.82
N THR A 42 15.68 -26.17 37.96
CA THR A 42 15.65 -24.84 37.32
C THR A 42 16.10 -24.93 35.86
N THR A 43 15.33 -24.35 34.94
CA THR A 43 15.69 -24.21 33.53
C THR A 43 16.92 -23.32 33.39
N ILE A 44 17.84 -23.69 32.50
CA ILE A 44 19.15 -23.06 32.32
C ILE A 44 19.39 -22.80 30.85
N ILE A 45 19.66 -21.55 30.49
CA ILE A 45 20.18 -21.17 29.17
C ILE A 45 21.65 -20.78 29.37
N SER A 46 22.56 -21.66 28.95
CA SER A 46 24.01 -21.50 29.12
C SER A 46 24.65 -20.55 28.11
N SER A 47 24.09 -20.49 26.90
CA SER A 47 24.58 -19.70 25.76
C SER A 47 23.46 -18.81 25.21
N PRO A 48 23.33 -17.55 25.64
CA PRO A 48 22.33 -16.64 25.08
C PRO A 48 22.67 -16.23 23.64
N THR A 49 21.68 -16.28 22.75
CA THR A 49 21.76 -15.92 21.33
C THR A 49 21.15 -14.54 21.02
N LYS A 50 20.29 -14.02 21.89
CA LYS A 50 19.67 -12.68 21.81
C LYS A 50 20.27 -11.75 22.89
N THR A 51 19.84 -10.50 22.98
CA THR A 51 20.17 -9.55 24.07
C THR A 51 19.15 -9.58 25.22
N ALA A 52 19.51 -9.03 26.39
CA ALA A 52 18.64 -8.96 27.58
C ALA A 52 17.32 -8.19 27.37
N ALA A 53 17.24 -7.34 26.35
CA ALA A 53 16.02 -6.63 25.99
C ALA A 53 15.06 -7.45 25.09
N GLU A 54 15.58 -8.46 24.39
CA GLU A 54 14.86 -9.28 23.40
C GLU A 54 14.36 -10.62 23.97
N TYR A 55 15.03 -11.14 25.00
CA TYR A 55 14.51 -12.26 25.79
C TYR A 55 13.28 -11.84 26.62
N THR A 56 12.33 -12.76 26.77
CA THR A 56 11.19 -12.59 27.69
C THR A 56 11.65 -12.44 29.15
N PRO A 57 10.83 -11.88 30.05
CA PRO A 57 11.12 -11.84 31.48
C PRO A 57 11.48 -13.23 32.06
N GLU A 58 10.76 -14.27 31.66
CA GLU A 58 10.96 -15.67 32.06
C GLU A 58 12.30 -16.22 31.56
N GLU A 59 12.59 -16.11 30.25
CA GLU A 59 13.87 -16.58 29.67
C GLU A 59 15.08 -15.85 30.31
N ASN A 60 14.93 -14.57 30.63
CA ASN A 60 15.97 -13.82 31.34
C ASN A 60 16.35 -14.47 32.69
N ALA A 61 15.43 -15.13 33.39
CA ALA A 61 15.74 -15.90 34.60
C ALA A 61 16.60 -17.15 34.30
N TYR A 62 16.36 -17.80 33.17
CA TYR A 62 17.07 -19.01 32.76
C TYR A 62 18.47 -18.68 32.21
N VAL A 63 18.59 -17.58 31.46
CA VAL A 63 19.89 -17.02 31.04
C VAL A 63 20.68 -16.58 32.26
N LEU A 64 20.07 -15.91 33.24
CA LEU A 64 20.72 -15.60 34.52
C LEU A 64 21.25 -16.86 35.19
N ALA A 65 20.44 -17.93 35.30
CA ALA A 65 20.83 -19.17 35.97
C ALA A 65 21.99 -19.90 35.25
N GLY A 66 22.00 -19.91 33.91
CA GLY A 66 23.10 -20.46 33.12
C GLY A 66 24.35 -19.59 33.17
N LYS A 67 24.18 -18.28 32.97
CA LYS A 67 25.26 -17.30 33.13
C LYS A 67 25.92 -17.50 34.47
N LEU A 68 25.18 -17.54 35.57
CA LEU A 68 25.66 -17.76 36.93
C LEU A 68 26.60 -18.96 37.10
N LYS A 69 26.20 -20.12 36.57
CA LYS A 69 26.97 -21.36 36.66
C LYS A 69 28.28 -21.32 35.87
N SER A 70 28.36 -20.51 34.82
CA SER A 70 29.58 -20.34 34.01
C SER A 70 30.70 -19.56 34.72
N LEU A 71 30.42 -18.99 35.90
CA LEU A 71 31.26 -17.94 36.49
C LEU A 71 32.26 -18.54 37.47
N THR A 72 33.54 -18.31 37.17
CA THR A 72 34.67 -19.06 37.74
C THR A 72 35.05 -18.65 39.16
N SER A 73 34.52 -17.55 39.70
CA SER A 73 34.72 -17.11 41.08
C SER A 73 33.69 -16.04 41.47
N TYR A 74 33.53 -15.75 42.76
CA TYR A 74 32.65 -14.69 43.27
C TYR A 74 32.68 -14.55 44.79
N ARG A 75 32.20 -13.41 45.34
CA ARG A 75 31.88 -13.31 46.78
C ARG A 75 30.55 -12.61 47.06
N THR A 76 29.70 -13.30 47.78
CA THR A 76 28.35 -12.88 48.15
C THR A 76 28.25 -12.48 49.61
N GLU A 77 27.35 -11.55 49.88
CA GLU A 77 26.81 -11.37 51.22
C GLU A 77 25.28 -11.31 51.13
N VAL A 78 24.63 -12.02 52.04
CA VAL A 78 23.21 -11.89 52.32
C VAL A 78 22.99 -11.27 53.67
N SER A 79 22.03 -10.36 53.70
CA SER A 79 21.48 -9.83 54.93
C SER A 79 19.96 -9.79 54.83
N GLY A 80 19.30 -9.92 55.97
CA GLY A 80 17.85 -9.86 56.01
C GLY A 80 17.27 -10.25 57.36
N GLU A 81 15.96 -10.20 57.44
CA GLU A 81 15.23 -10.40 58.68
C GLU A 81 14.03 -11.32 58.46
N VAL A 82 13.89 -12.32 59.34
CA VAL A 82 12.67 -13.14 59.45
C VAL A 82 11.91 -12.66 60.68
N SER A 83 10.68 -12.19 60.48
CA SER A 83 9.76 -11.84 61.56
C SER A 83 8.66 -12.89 61.66
N ALA A 84 8.33 -13.32 62.87
CA ALA A 84 7.26 -14.28 63.12
C ALA A 84 6.42 -13.87 64.32
N GLY A 85 5.09 -13.91 64.16
CA GLY A 85 4.14 -13.53 65.21
C GLY A 85 3.50 -14.73 65.90
N PHE A 86 3.47 -14.72 67.23
CA PHE A 86 2.67 -15.66 68.04
C PHE A 86 2.03 -14.95 69.23
N GLY A 87 0.77 -14.54 69.08
CA GLY A 87 0.06 -13.76 70.10
C GLY A 87 0.78 -12.43 70.42
N PRO A 88 1.05 -12.11 71.70
CA PRO A 88 1.77 -10.89 72.08
C PRO A 88 3.29 -10.96 71.88
N ILE A 89 3.83 -12.06 71.34
CA ILE A 89 5.27 -12.27 71.15
C ILE A 89 5.63 -12.05 69.67
N ASN A 90 6.43 -11.00 69.42
CA ASN A 90 7.10 -10.78 68.14
C ASN A 90 8.49 -11.42 68.19
N TYR A 91 8.68 -12.49 67.42
CA TYR A 91 9.97 -13.13 67.21
C TYR A 91 10.67 -12.52 66.00
N LYS A 92 11.96 -12.23 66.13
CA LYS A 92 12.77 -11.63 65.07
C LYS A 92 14.13 -12.33 65.00
N GLN A 93 14.47 -12.83 63.81
CA GLN A 93 15.76 -13.43 63.49
C GLN A 93 16.51 -12.56 62.48
N THR A 94 17.80 -12.35 62.71
CA THR A 94 18.71 -11.66 61.78
C THR A 94 19.56 -12.68 61.03
N ILE A 95 19.58 -12.55 59.71
CA ILE A 95 20.28 -13.43 58.77
C ILE A 95 21.56 -12.75 58.27
N SER A 96 22.67 -13.48 58.22
CA SER A 96 23.94 -13.00 57.69
C SER A 96 24.75 -14.18 57.11
N ASP A 97 24.68 -14.34 55.80
CA ASP A 97 25.30 -15.45 55.09
C ASP A 97 26.32 -14.95 54.07
N THR A 98 27.39 -15.71 53.85
CA THR A 98 28.49 -15.37 52.94
C THR A 98 28.74 -16.58 52.04
N HIS A 99 28.60 -16.45 50.72
CA HIS A 99 29.07 -17.49 49.79
C HIS A 99 30.28 -17.00 49.00
N ILE A 100 31.14 -17.92 48.58
CA ILE A 100 32.34 -17.62 47.80
C ILE A 100 32.53 -18.73 46.76
N LYS A 101 32.79 -18.35 45.51
CA LYS A 101 33.27 -19.26 44.46
C LYS A 101 34.72 -18.89 44.15
N ASN A 102 35.59 -19.88 43.93
CA ASN A 102 36.92 -19.63 43.39
C ASN A 102 37.46 -20.86 42.65
N GLY A 103 37.54 -20.77 41.33
CA GLY A 103 37.78 -21.90 40.44
C GLY A 103 36.73 -23.00 40.61
N GLU A 104 37.20 -24.23 40.70
CA GLU A 104 36.37 -25.41 40.95
C GLU A 104 35.76 -25.44 42.36
N GLU A 105 36.25 -24.61 43.29
CA GLU A 105 35.86 -24.63 44.70
C GLU A 105 34.74 -23.64 44.99
N SER A 106 33.78 -24.03 45.83
CA SER A 106 32.73 -23.14 46.36
C SER A 106 32.67 -23.26 47.88
N PHE A 107 32.25 -22.20 48.56
CA PHE A 107 32.11 -22.13 50.01
C PHE A 107 30.83 -21.39 50.38
N LEU A 108 30.15 -21.86 51.40
CA LEU A 108 28.94 -21.27 51.98
C LEU A 108 29.15 -21.21 53.50
N GLN A 109 28.92 -20.03 54.08
CA GLN A 109 28.79 -19.81 55.51
C GLN A 109 27.40 -19.21 55.78
N ALA A 110 26.54 -19.96 56.45
CA ALA A 110 25.24 -19.48 56.92
C ALA A 110 25.32 -19.06 58.39
N LYS A 111 24.75 -17.92 58.78
CA LYS A 111 24.60 -17.51 60.19
C LYS A 111 23.25 -16.88 60.43
N SER A 112 22.64 -17.27 61.54
CA SER A 112 21.32 -16.82 61.92
C SER A 112 21.26 -16.63 63.43
N THR A 113 20.79 -15.46 63.86
CA THR A 113 20.80 -15.10 65.28
C THR A 113 19.48 -14.46 65.74
N SER A 114 19.07 -14.79 66.97
CA SER A 114 17.99 -14.11 67.69
C SER A 114 18.20 -14.15 69.21
N ALA A 115 17.14 -13.78 69.93
CA ALA A 115 17.03 -13.92 71.38
C ALA A 115 16.91 -15.38 71.85
N LEU A 116 16.41 -16.30 71.01
CA LEU A 116 16.12 -17.69 71.41
C LEU A 116 16.98 -18.73 70.69
N VAL A 117 17.25 -18.53 69.39
CA VAL A 117 17.91 -19.52 68.53
C VAL A 117 19.08 -18.88 67.83
N ASN A 118 20.25 -19.53 67.87
CA ASN A 118 21.43 -19.12 67.12
C ASN A 118 22.03 -20.38 66.50
N VAL A 119 22.13 -20.39 65.17
CA VAL A 119 22.78 -21.50 64.45
C VAL A 119 23.70 -20.91 63.37
N GLY A 120 24.80 -21.61 63.10
CA GLY A 120 25.71 -21.29 62.02
C GLY A 120 26.20 -22.59 61.39
N LYS A 121 26.32 -22.60 60.07
CA LYS A 121 26.77 -23.77 59.30
C LYS A 121 27.76 -23.31 58.23
N GLN A 122 28.75 -24.14 57.94
CA GLN A 122 29.68 -23.96 56.83
C GLN A 122 29.67 -25.20 55.96
N ALA A 123 29.77 -25.00 54.64
CA ALA A 123 29.88 -26.04 53.64
C ALA A 123 30.90 -25.62 52.57
N PHE A 124 31.77 -26.55 52.18
CA PHE A 124 32.81 -26.38 51.17
C PHE A 124 32.67 -27.46 50.10
N PHE A 125 32.75 -27.08 48.84
CA PHE A 125 32.38 -27.89 47.68
C PHE A 125 33.56 -27.93 46.71
N LYS A 126 33.92 -29.11 46.22
CA LYS A 126 34.94 -29.29 45.19
C LYS A 126 34.63 -30.53 44.34
N GLY A 127 34.32 -30.33 43.06
CA GLY A 127 33.75 -31.40 42.23
C GLY A 127 32.48 -31.96 42.84
N ASP A 128 32.35 -33.29 42.89
CA ASP A 128 31.23 -33.99 43.56
C ASP A 128 31.42 -34.15 45.08
N LYS A 129 32.48 -33.64 45.71
CA LYS A 129 32.69 -33.76 47.16
C LYS A 129 32.24 -32.50 47.90
N VAL A 130 31.51 -32.68 49.01
CA VAL A 130 31.06 -31.61 49.91
C VAL A 130 31.47 -31.90 51.35
N VAL A 131 32.13 -30.95 52.01
CA VAL A 131 32.54 -31.02 53.42
C VAL A 131 31.81 -29.95 54.23
N MET A 132 31.24 -30.32 55.37
CA MET A 132 30.40 -29.44 56.19
C MET A 132 30.82 -29.43 57.66
N ARG A 133 30.54 -28.34 58.37
CA ARG A 133 30.65 -28.25 59.84
C ARG A 133 29.68 -27.22 60.43
N ASP A 134 29.43 -27.36 61.73
CA ASP A 134 28.54 -26.48 62.50
C ASP A 134 29.31 -25.48 63.38
N ALA A 135 28.70 -24.34 63.69
CA ALA A 135 29.22 -23.38 64.66
C ALA A 135 29.00 -23.87 66.10
N SER A 136 30.04 -23.75 66.94
CA SER A 136 29.94 -23.99 68.39
C SER A 136 29.50 -22.73 69.16
N ASP A 137 29.82 -21.54 68.65
CA ASP A 137 29.25 -20.27 69.13
C ASP A 137 29.15 -19.26 67.98
N VAL A 138 27.94 -19.11 67.44
CA VAL A 138 27.62 -18.24 66.30
C VAL A 138 27.89 -16.77 66.59
N LYS A 139 27.67 -16.31 67.84
CA LYS A 139 27.83 -14.90 68.21
C LYS A 139 29.29 -14.50 68.41
N LYS A 140 30.18 -15.49 68.57
CA LYS A 140 31.63 -15.30 68.67
C LYS A 140 32.40 -15.81 67.43
N ASP A 141 31.69 -16.26 66.40
CA ASP A 141 32.25 -16.86 65.18
C ASP A 141 33.18 -18.06 65.44
N VAL A 142 32.82 -18.91 66.41
CA VAL A 142 33.57 -20.11 66.80
C VAL A 142 32.97 -21.34 66.13
N TRP A 143 33.80 -22.05 65.36
CA TRP A 143 33.40 -23.20 64.55
C TRP A 143 33.85 -24.53 65.17
N SER A 144 33.11 -25.61 64.89
CA SER A 144 33.45 -26.96 65.33
C SER A 144 34.64 -27.53 64.54
N ASP A 145 35.46 -28.35 65.20
CA ASP A 145 36.50 -29.19 64.56
C ASP A 145 35.92 -30.52 64.03
N THR A 146 34.65 -30.81 64.28
CA THR A 146 33.94 -31.98 63.72
C THR A 146 33.36 -31.62 62.35
N PHE A 147 33.77 -32.38 61.34
CA PHE A 147 33.29 -32.26 59.96
C PHE A 147 32.45 -33.48 59.55
N SER A 148 31.57 -33.29 58.57
CA SER A 148 30.93 -34.37 57.80
C SER A 148 31.23 -34.22 56.31
N VAL A 149 31.27 -35.34 55.58
CA VAL A 149 31.53 -35.38 54.14
C VAL A 149 30.33 -36.05 53.44
N THR A 150 29.97 -35.57 52.26
CA THR A 150 28.85 -36.09 51.44
C THR A 150 29.10 -35.78 49.96
N THR A 151 28.30 -36.35 49.05
CA THR A 151 28.39 -36.04 47.62
C THR A 151 27.62 -34.75 47.28
N LEU A 152 27.86 -34.14 46.11
CA LEU A 152 27.09 -33.00 45.64
C LEU A 152 25.64 -33.43 45.33
N SER A 153 25.48 -34.65 44.80
CA SER A 153 24.17 -35.30 44.61
C SER A 153 23.41 -35.44 45.93
N ASP A 154 24.03 -36.04 46.95
CA ASP A 154 23.40 -36.22 48.27
C ASP A 154 23.12 -34.88 48.96
N TYR A 155 24.00 -33.89 48.78
CA TYR A 155 23.74 -32.53 49.26
C TYR A 155 22.48 -31.95 48.58
N ARG A 156 22.36 -32.05 47.26
CA ARG A 156 21.17 -31.56 46.53
C ARG A 156 19.90 -32.28 46.95
N THR A 157 19.92 -33.60 47.05
CA THR A 157 18.75 -34.43 47.39
C THR A 157 18.32 -34.26 48.85
N ASN A 158 19.28 -34.30 49.78
CA ASN A 158 18.99 -34.36 51.22
C ASN A 158 19.08 -33.01 51.91
N LEU A 159 19.80 -32.03 51.36
CA LEU A 159 20.02 -30.70 51.94
C LEU A 159 19.58 -29.54 51.02
N GLY A 160 19.16 -29.80 49.78
CA GLY A 160 18.56 -28.79 48.88
C GLY A 160 19.58 -27.93 48.13
N ALA A 161 19.21 -26.68 47.83
CA ALA A 161 19.94 -25.84 46.86
C ALA A 161 21.43 -25.56 47.22
N GLU A 162 22.30 -25.73 46.22
CA GLU A 162 23.76 -25.55 46.27
C GLU A 162 24.22 -24.08 46.11
N PRO A 163 25.48 -23.73 46.44
CA PRO A 163 26.02 -22.36 46.32
C PRO A 163 26.25 -21.83 44.89
N THR A 164 25.83 -22.58 43.87
CA THR A 164 25.94 -22.26 42.43
C THR A 164 24.58 -22.16 41.73
N ALA A 165 23.47 -22.33 42.45
CA ALA A 165 22.11 -22.14 41.92
C ALA A 165 21.67 -20.66 41.96
N LEU A 166 20.78 -20.21 41.07
CA LEU A 166 20.35 -18.79 41.08
C LEU A 166 19.58 -18.41 42.35
N SER A 167 18.78 -19.32 42.90
CA SER A 167 18.06 -19.10 44.15
C SER A 167 17.79 -20.42 44.88
N ASN A 168 17.05 -20.38 46.00
CA ASN A 168 16.55 -21.58 46.65
C ASN A 168 15.23 -22.10 46.01
N TYR A 169 14.63 -21.31 45.11
CA TYR A 169 13.47 -21.70 44.33
C TYR A 169 13.87 -22.43 43.06
N ILE A 170 12.95 -23.25 42.57
CA ILE A 170 12.97 -23.76 41.21
C ILE A 170 12.39 -22.66 40.31
N LEU A 171 13.07 -22.41 39.18
CA LEU A 171 12.67 -21.41 38.18
C LEU A 171 12.57 -22.10 36.82
N ASN A 172 11.34 -22.34 36.37
CA ASN A 172 10.98 -22.94 35.08
C ASN A 172 9.51 -22.56 34.76
N ASP A 173 9.04 -22.95 33.58
CA ASP A 173 7.72 -22.55 33.05
C ASP A 173 6.53 -23.08 33.89
N GLU A 174 6.75 -24.10 34.72
CA GLU A 174 5.74 -24.61 35.68
C GLU A 174 5.74 -23.89 37.04
N THR A 175 6.80 -23.16 37.36
CA THR A 175 7.05 -22.62 38.71
C THR A 175 7.11 -21.10 38.76
N ILE A 176 7.42 -20.43 37.66
CA ILE A 176 7.20 -19.00 37.50
C ILE A 176 5.72 -18.78 37.14
N VAL A 177 4.93 -18.34 38.11
CA VAL A 177 3.50 -18.05 37.93
C VAL A 177 3.30 -16.71 37.20
N LYS A 178 4.28 -15.81 37.34
CA LYS A 178 4.31 -14.50 36.67
C LYS A 178 5.73 -13.95 36.65
N ALA A 179 6.17 -13.37 35.53
CA ALA A 179 7.35 -12.52 35.49
C ALA A 179 7.02 -11.10 34.98
N GLU A 180 7.74 -10.10 35.48
CA GLU A 180 7.48 -8.68 35.26
C GLU A 180 8.81 -7.93 35.08
N LYS A 181 8.92 -7.10 34.02
CA LYS A 181 10.03 -6.15 33.87
C LYS A 181 9.77 -4.92 34.74
N VAL A 182 10.56 -4.73 35.80
CA VAL A 182 10.36 -3.66 36.79
C VAL A 182 11.01 -2.35 36.34
N SER A 183 12.26 -2.41 35.88
CA SER A 183 12.98 -1.23 35.38
C SER A 183 14.14 -1.61 34.46
N VAL A 184 14.48 -0.71 33.53
CA VAL A 184 15.75 -0.73 32.78
C VAL A 184 16.32 0.68 32.80
N THR A 185 17.53 0.84 33.35
CA THR A 185 18.22 2.13 33.51
C THR A 185 19.72 1.91 33.43
N ASP A 186 20.44 2.69 32.60
CA ASP A 186 21.92 2.62 32.45
C ASP A 186 22.47 1.19 32.24
N ASP A 187 21.90 0.44 31.28
CA ASP A 187 22.21 -0.99 31.00
C ASP A 187 21.97 -1.96 32.18
N VAL A 188 21.30 -1.52 33.25
CA VAL A 188 20.88 -2.34 34.39
C VAL A 188 19.39 -2.65 34.30
N TYR A 189 19.08 -3.94 34.35
CA TYR A 189 17.75 -4.52 34.25
C TYR A 189 17.32 -5.04 35.62
N THR A 190 16.06 -4.81 35.99
CA THR A 190 15.43 -5.42 37.17
C THR A 190 14.14 -6.10 36.75
N PHE A 191 14.01 -7.37 37.11
CA PHE A 191 12.84 -8.20 36.85
C PHE A 191 12.31 -8.83 38.15
N ARG A 192 10.99 -9.03 38.22
CA ARG A 192 10.27 -9.56 39.38
C ARG A 192 9.50 -10.81 38.97
N TYR A 193 9.58 -11.84 39.80
CA TYR A 193 9.01 -13.17 39.58
C TYR A 193 8.11 -13.52 40.76
N GLU A 194 6.87 -13.95 40.48
CA GLU A 194 5.99 -14.58 41.46
C GLU A 194 6.07 -16.10 41.25
N ILE A 195 6.43 -16.82 42.31
CA ILE A 195 6.80 -18.24 42.23
C ILE A 195 5.73 -19.09 42.90
N ASP A 196 5.40 -20.23 42.29
CA ASP A 196 4.44 -21.19 42.83
C ASP A 196 4.88 -21.65 44.24
N PRO A 197 4.04 -21.45 45.28
CA PRO A 197 4.43 -21.69 46.67
C PRO A 197 4.58 -23.18 47.00
N VAL A 198 4.19 -24.12 46.13
CA VAL A 198 4.22 -25.56 46.39
C VAL A 198 5.31 -26.24 45.55
N LYS A 199 5.27 -26.05 44.22
CA LYS A 199 6.23 -26.61 43.26
C LYS A 199 7.57 -25.87 43.35
N GLY A 200 7.54 -24.55 43.24
CA GLY A 200 8.73 -23.70 43.21
C GLY A 200 9.55 -23.72 44.50
N THR A 201 8.95 -24.11 45.64
CA THR A 201 9.60 -24.08 46.96
C THR A 201 10.15 -25.43 47.43
N SER A 202 10.08 -26.48 46.61
CA SER A 202 10.47 -27.85 47.00
C SER A 202 11.90 -27.93 47.57
N ARG A 203 12.89 -27.39 46.85
CA ARG A 203 14.30 -27.30 47.30
C ARG A 203 14.48 -26.47 48.57
N TYR A 204 13.74 -25.37 48.70
CA TYR A 204 13.79 -24.49 49.88
C TYR A 204 13.19 -25.19 51.11
N ALA A 205 12.08 -25.92 50.96
CA ALA A 205 11.45 -26.70 52.02
C ALA A 205 12.36 -27.83 52.56
N VAL A 206 13.03 -28.58 51.67
CA VAL A 206 14.02 -29.61 52.03
C VAL A 206 15.18 -29.00 52.81
N LYS A 207 15.73 -27.88 52.32
CA LYS A 207 16.83 -27.17 52.98
C LYS A 207 16.40 -26.61 54.35
N MET A 208 15.19 -26.06 54.49
CA MET A 208 14.62 -25.66 55.79
C MET A 208 14.49 -26.83 56.78
N MET A 209 14.08 -28.01 56.31
CA MET A 209 13.92 -29.21 57.15
C MET A 209 15.27 -29.80 57.57
N ASN A 210 16.12 -30.14 56.60
CA ASN A 210 17.28 -31.00 56.81
C ASN A 210 18.58 -30.21 57.08
N TYR A 211 18.71 -29.01 56.52
CA TYR A 211 19.80 -28.07 56.83
C TYR A 211 19.41 -27.11 57.97
N GLY A 212 18.14 -26.67 58.01
CA GLY A 212 17.60 -25.79 59.05
C GLY A 212 17.17 -26.48 60.35
N GLY A 213 16.83 -27.77 60.33
CA GLY A 213 16.39 -28.52 61.51
C GLY A 213 14.92 -28.34 61.89
N LEU A 214 14.06 -27.93 60.95
CA LEU A 214 12.61 -27.88 61.15
C LEU A 214 11.99 -29.28 61.31
N LYS A 215 10.88 -29.36 62.05
CA LYS A 215 10.18 -30.63 62.35
C LYS A 215 9.06 -30.97 61.37
N ASN A 216 8.47 -29.96 60.74
CA ASN A 216 7.35 -30.07 59.80
C ASN A 216 7.62 -29.19 58.58
N LYS A 217 7.20 -29.62 57.38
CA LYS A 217 7.40 -28.89 56.12
C LYS A 217 6.85 -27.46 56.25
N PRO A 218 7.58 -26.41 55.84
CA PRO A 218 7.04 -25.05 55.78
C PRO A 218 5.92 -24.97 54.73
N GLU A 219 4.83 -24.28 55.08
CA GLU A 219 3.70 -24.01 54.19
C GLU A 219 3.83 -22.59 53.62
N TYR A 220 4.38 -22.45 52.42
CA TYR A 220 4.46 -21.15 51.75
C TYR A 220 3.08 -20.70 51.24
N GLN A 221 2.86 -19.38 51.27
CA GLN A 221 1.64 -18.70 50.83
C GLN A 221 1.91 -17.74 49.68
N SER A 222 3.11 -17.14 49.65
CA SER A 222 3.58 -16.30 48.57
C SER A 222 5.11 -16.26 48.59
N CYS A 223 5.73 -16.43 47.43
CA CYS A 223 7.17 -16.28 47.23
C CYS A 223 7.38 -15.30 46.08
N VAL A 224 8.07 -14.19 46.34
CA VAL A 224 8.39 -13.16 45.33
C VAL A 224 9.90 -13.02 45.26
N LEU A 225 10.45 -13.08 44.06
CA LEU A 225 11.87 -12.95 43.77
C LEU A 225 12.09 -11.76 42.83
N GLU A 226 12.96 -10.83 43.20
CA GLU A 226 13.36 -9.69 42.38
C GLU A 226 14.85 -9.77 42.10
N VAL A 227 15.25 -9.72 40.83
CA VAL A 227 16.63 -9.90 40.37
C VAL A 227 17.07 -8.70 39.55
N THR A 228 18.24 -8.16 39.88
CA THR A 228 18.86 -7.03 39.18
C THR A 228 20.19 -7.45 38.57
N PHE A 229 20.42 -7.11 37.30
CA PHE A 229 21.60 -7.51 36.52
C PHE A 229 21.96 -6.50 35.42
N GLY A 230 23.22 -6.48 35.00
CA GLY A 230 23.67 -5.71 33.83
C GLY A 230 23.47 -6.47 32.52
N LYS A 231 23.45 -5.77 31.38
CA LYS A 231 23.15 -6.28 30.03
C LYS A 231 23.73 -7.66 29.63
N ASP A 232 24.92 -8.02 30.12
CA ASP A 232 25.59 -9.31 29.84
C ASP A 232 25.16 -10.44 30.81
N TRP A 233 23.97 -10.30 31.42
CA TRP A 233 23.44 -11.08 32.55
C TRP A 233 24.39 -11.18 33.75
N LEU A 234 25.23 -10.18 33.93
CA LEU A 234 26.09 -10.07 35.12
C LEU A 234 25.24 -9.63 36.31
N PRO A 235 25.02 -10.49 37.32
CA PRO A 235 24.04 -10.22 38.34
C PRO A 235 24.61 -9.29 39.44
N ILE A 236 23.74 -8.43 39.98
CA ILE A 236 24.09 -7.27 40.85
C ILE A 236 23.44 -7.42 42.23
N SER A 237 22.16 -7.78 42.26
CA SER A 237 21.44 -8.06 43.50
C SER A 237 20.25 -8.98 43.26
N LEU A 238 19.87 -9.71 44.30
CA LEU A 238 18.73 -10.60 44.30
C LEU A 238 18.02 -10.45 45.65
N LYS A 239 16.71 -10.20 45.62
CA LYS A 239 15.88 -9.95 46.80
C LYS A 239 14.71 -10.91 46.78
N ALA A 240 14.37 -11.51 47.92
CA ALA A 240 13.17 -12.32 48.05
C ALA A 240 12.34 -11.91 49.26
N GLU A 241 11.03 -12.01 49.06
CA GLU A 241 10.00 -11.75 50.05
C GLU A 241 9.08 -12.98 50.16
N ASP A 242 9.15 -13.64 51.31
CA ASP A 242 8.36 -14.85 51.60
C ASP A 242 7.28 -14.59 52.64
N LYS A 243 6.14 -15.27 52.46
CA LYS A 243 5.17 -15.51 53.53
C LYS A 243 4.93 -17.01 53.64
N TYR A 244 5.14 -17.56 54.82
CA TYR A 244 4.97 -18.99 55.07
C TYR A 244 4.56 -19.26 56.52
N LYS A 245 4.05 -20.47 56.80
CA LYS A 245 3.84 -20.97 58.15
C LYS A 245 4.88 -22.02 58.50
N ILE A 246 5.26 -22.03 59.77
CA ILE A 246 6.01 -23.12 60.41
C ILE A 246 5.31 -23.51 61.71
N ASN A 247 5.49 -24.77 62.12
CA ASN A 247 5.05 -25.24 63.43
C ASN A 247 6.28 -25.48 64.31
N LEU A 248 6.61 -24.48 65.14
CA LEU A 248 7.77 -24.48 66.04
C LEU A 248 7.36 -24.48 67.52
N ILE A 249 6.39 -23.61 67.87
CA ILE A 249 5.77 -23.54 69.21
C ILE A 249 4.24 -23.40 69.03
N GLY A 250 3.67 -24.15 68.07
CA GLY A 250 2.38 -23.88 67.45
C GLY A 250 2.54 -23.20 66.09
N ASP A 251 1.42 -22.94 65.41
CA ASP A 251 1.41 -22.36 64.07
C ASP A 251 1.83 -20.89 64.10
N MET A 252 2.99 -20.61 63.50
CA MET A 252 3.57 -19.27 63.42
C MET A 252 3.55 -18.80 61.98
N SER A 253 2.97 -17.63 61.72
CA SER A 253 3.07 -16.95 60.43
C SER A 253 4.38 -16.17 60.38
N CYS A 254 5.22 -16.51 59.41
CA CYS A 254 6.52 -15.90 59.14
C CYS A 254 6.44 -14.98 57.91
N THR A 255 7.10 -13.84 58.01
CA THR A 255 7.41 -12.95 56.89
C THR A 255 8.93 -12.81 56.81
N SER A 256 9.50 -13.09 55.65
CA SER A 256 10.94 -13.00 55.41
C SER A 256 11.23 -11.93 54.36
N THR A 257 12.24 -11.11 54.59
CA THR A 257 12.81 -10.24 53.55
C THR A 257 14.31 -10.36 53.60
N LEU A 258 14.88 -10.86 52.51
CA LEU A 258 16.28 -11.23 52.40
C LEU A 258 16.85 -10.56 51.14
N THR A 259 18.08 -10.05 51.21
CA THR A 259 18.76 -9.40 50.08
C THR A 259 20.20 -9.87 49.96
N GLU A 260 20.55 -10.27 48.75
CA GLU A 260 21.84 -10.77 48.31
C GLU A 260 22.49 -9.71 47.43
N THR A 261 23.73 -9.35 47.74
CA THR A 261 24.49 -8.34 46.99
C THR A 261 25.74 -8.95 46.39
N PHE A 262 26.01 -8.56 45.15
CA PHE A 262 26.96 -9.24 44.28
C PHE A 262 28.30 -8.49 44.25
N TYR A 263 29.38 -9.04 44.84
CA TYR A 263 30.68 -8.37 44.95
C TYR A 263 31.78 -8.96 44.04
N ASP A 264 32.12 -8.14 43.03
CA ASP A 264 33.46 -7.81 42.46
C ASP A 264 33.54 -7.60 40.91
N VAL A 265 33.09 -8.48 39.98
CA VAL A 265 33.02 -8.19 38.49
C VAL A 265 33.87 -8.94 37.39
N GLY A 266 34.48 -10.15 37.55
CA GLY A 266 35.56 -10.77 36.67
C GLY A 266 37.02 -11.20 37.19
N GLY A 267 37.32 -11.56 38.47
CA GLY A 267 38.68 -11.80 39.10
C GLY A 267 38.89 -12.90 40.21
N GLN A 268 39.30 -12.60 41.48
CA GLN A 268 39.67 -13.59 42.56
C GLN A 268 39.15 -13.26 43.99
N ALA A 269 38.49 -14.23 44.65
CA ALA A 269 38.00 -14.13 46.04
C ALA A 269 38.61 -15.20 46.97
N GLU A 270 39.13 -14.82 48.13
CA GLU A 270 39.79 -15.74 49.09
C GLU A 270 38.77 -16.53 49.93
N ILE A 271 38.83 -17.87 49.88
CA ILE A 271 37.96 -18.73 50.71
C ILE A 271 38.57 -18.88 52.12
N PRO A 272 37.86 -18.50 53.21
CA PRO A 272 38.35 -18.65 54.57
C PRO A 272 38.68 -20.10 54.93
N GLN A 273 39.89 -20.33 55.44
CA GLN A 273 40.36 -21.65 55.91
C GLN A 273 40.31 -22.75 54.83
N ALA A 274 40.41 -22.42 53.53
CA ALA A 274 40.32 -23.39 52.43
C ALA A 274 41.19 -24.64 52.62
N GLU A 275 42.44 -24.49 53.09
CA GLU A 275 43.33 -25.63 53.33
C GLU A 275 42.81 -26.62 54.38
N LEU A 276 42.09 -26.15 55.40
CA LEU A 276 41.47 -27.01 56.40
C LEU A 276 40.36 -27.86 55.77
N PHE A 277 39.53 -27.27 54.91
CA PHE A 277 38.49 -28.00 54.18
C PHE A 277 39.07 -28.95 53.12
N ARG A 278 40.14 -28.54 52.43
CA ARG A 278 40.90 -29.40 51.50
C ARG A 278 41.55 -30.60 52.19
N GLU A 279 42.08 -30.43 53.40
CA GLU A 279 42.60 -31.55 54.20
C GLU A 279 41.51 -32.56 54.54
N LYS A 280 40.29 -32.10 54.87
CA LYS A 280 39.14 -32.97 55.18
C LYS A 280 38.42 -33.54 53.95
N LEU A 281 38.84 -33.19 52.73
CA LEU A 281 38.31 -33.71 51.46
C LEU A 281 38.99 -35.02 50.98
N GLY A 282 39.87 -35.61 51.80
CA GLY A 282 40.74 -36.75 51.46
C GLY A 282 40.07 -37.97 50.80
N ASP A 283 40.89 -38.88 50.27
CA ASP A 283 40.49 -39.81 49.20
C ASP A 283 39.55 -40.97 49.57
N ASP A 284 39.00 -41.06 50.78
CA ASP A 284 38.21 -42.24 51.19
C ASP A 284 36.85 -41.92 51.85
N PRO A 285 35.73 -42.16 51.13
CA PRO A 285 34.35 -42.10 51.66
C PRO A 285 33.78 -43.44 52.19
N THR A 286 34.55 -44.53 52.25
CA THR A 286 34.02 -45.91 52.29
C THR A 286 33.56 -46.46 53.66
N ASP A 287 32.57 -45.83 54.33
CA ASP A 287 31.90 -46.49 55.48
C ASP A 287 30.37 -46.24 55.55
N ILE A 288 29.71 -46.25 54.38
CA ILE A 288 28.28 -46.57 54.26
C ILE A 288 28.10 -47.63 53.19
N ASP A 289 27.58 -48.77 53.63
CA ASP A 289 27.43 -50.05 52.94
C ASP A 289 26.29 -50.06 51.89
N PRO A 290 26.59 -50.25 50.59
CA PRO A 290 25.62 -50.57 49.54
C PRO A 290 25.73 -52.05 49.15
N ASP A 291 25.30 -52.94 50.05
CA ASP A 291 25.39 -54.39 49.86
C ASP A 291 24.71 -54.88 48.56
N ASP A 292 25.44 -55.74 47.86
CA ASP A 292 25.09 -56.53 46.67
C ASP A 292 24.42 -55.84 45.45
N THR A 293 25.21 -55.64 44.38
CA THR A 293 25.22 -56.65 43.29
C THR A 293 26.45 -56.54 42.39
N GLU A 294 26.94 -57.70 41.93
CA GLU A 294 28.07 -57.83 40.99
C GLU A 294 27.86 -57.05 39.68
N ASP A 295 28.94 -56.46 39.15
CA ASP A 295 28.99 -55.92 37.78
C ASP A 295 28.58 -57.00 36.76
N LYS A 296 27.37 -56.84 36.21
CA LYS A 296 27.04 -57.35 34.88
C LYS A 296 27.35 -56.26 33.86
N ASP A 297 27.81 -56.67 32.68
CA ASP A 297 28.32 -55.81 31.60
C ASP A 297 27.61 -54.45 31.49
N GLY A 298 28.36 -53.39 31.21
CA GLY A 298 27.83 -52.01 31.17
C GLY A 298 26.63 -51.79 30.24
N LEU A 299 26.41 -52.67 29.25
CA LEU A 299 25.20 -52.72 28.43
C LEU A 299 23.96 -53.20 29.19
N SER A 300 24.07 -54.12 30.14
CA SER A 300 22.93 -54.70 30.86
C SER A 300 22.25 -53.69 31.78
N ALA A 301 23.00 -52.82 32.47
CA ALA A 301 22.44 -51.73 33.26
C ALA A 301 21.72 -50.67 32.40
N LEU A 302 22.19 -50.44 31.16
CA LEU A 302 21.52 -49.58 30.20
C LEU A 302 20.27 -50.24 29.61
N ALA A 303 20.34 -51.54 29.29
CA ALA A 303 19.21 -52.33 28.82
C ALA A 303 18.10 -52.43 29.89
N ASP A 304 18.46 -52.66 31.15
CA ASP A 304 17.51 -52.63 32.27
C ASP A 304 16.86 -51.24 32.39
N ALA A 305 17.61 -50.14 32.25
CA ALA A 305 17.04 -48.79 32.29
C ALA A 305 16.10 -48.48 31.11
N VAL A 306 16.40 -48.98 29.90
CA VAL A 306 15.52 -48.89 28.72
C VAL A 306 14.25 -49.71 28.94
N LEU A 307 14.35 -50.94 29.48
CA LEU A 307 13.22 -51.82 29.75
C LEU A 307 12.30 -51.31 30.89
N ASN A 308 12.82 -50.49 31.81
CA ASN A 308 12.07 -49.91 32.93
C ASN A 308 11.61 -48.46 32.69
N THR A 309 11.91 -47.86 31.53
CA THR A 309 11.40 -46.55 31.14
C THR A 309 10.23 -46.74 30.18
N ASP A 310 9.04 -46.20 30.48
CA ASP A 310 7.89 -46.30 29.58
C ASP A 310 8.05 -45.35 28.38
N LEU A 311 8.59 -45.87 27.29
CA LEU A 311 8.76 -45.16 26.02
C LEU A 311 7.50 -45.22 25.12
N SER A 312 6.41 -45.85 25.58
CA SER A 312 5.16 -45.90 24.80
C SER A 312 4.48 -44.52 24.71
N GLY A 313 4.61 -43.71 25.77
CA GLY A 313 4.25 -42.29 25.77
C GLY A 313 5.14 -41.42 24.86
N GLY A 314 6.35 -41.89 24.53
CA GLY A 314 7.27 -41.24 23.62
C GLY A 314 8.26 -40.26 24.26
N LEU A 315 9.22 -39.83 23.44
CA LEU A 315 10.30 -38.91 23.75
C LEU A 315 10.12 -37.64 22.93
N LYS A 316 10.22 -36.46 23.57
CA LYS A 316 10.16 -35.19 22.85
C LYS A 316 11.55 -34.62 22.64
N ILE A 317 11.90 -34.44 21.38
CA ILE A 317 13.20 -34.01 20.86
C ILE A 317 13.05 -32.56 20.41
N ARG A 318 13.90 -31.66 20.91
CA ARG A 318 13.96 -30.26 20.44
C ARG A 318 15.39 -29.84 20.18
N GLY A 319 15.63 -29.21 19.04
CA GLY A 319 16.96 -28.77 18.65
C GLY A 319 16.97 -27.97 17.38
N SER A 320 18.17 -27.80 16.82
CA SER A 320 18.34 -27.20 15.50
C SER A 320 19.28 -28.03 14.63
N LEU A 321 18.93 -28.12 13.34
CA LEU A 321 19.79 -28.65 12.28
C LEU A 321 20.55 -27.48 11.66
N ALA A 322 21.87 -27.41 11.88
CA ALA A 322 22.71 -26.34 11.37
C ALA A 322 23.66 -26.85 10.27
N ALA A 323 23.49 -26.35 9.04
CA ALA A 323 24.39 -26.57 7.92
C ALA A 323 25.46 -25.47 7.85
N ASN A 324 26.73 -25.84 7.65
CA ASN A 324 27.87 -24.92 7.76
C ASN A 324 28.84 -25.11 6.59
N MET A 325 29.25 -24.01 5.93
CA MET A 325 30.35 -24.00 4.96
C MET A 325 31.57 -23.31 5.58
N GLY A 326 32.49 -24.10 6.13
CA GLY A 326 33.68 -23.58 6.79
C GLY A 326 33.36 -22.83 8.09
N GLU A 327 33.63 -21.52 8.12
CA GLU A 327 33.28 -20.64 9.27
C GLU A 327 31.90 -19.96 9.13
N SER A 328 31.17 -20.21 8.03
CA SER A 328 29.87 -19.58 7.74
C SER A 328 28.70 -20.54 7.94
N GLU A 329 27.73 -20.12 8.75
CA GLU A 329 26.44 -20.80 8.91
C GLU A 329 25.56 -20.53 7.68
N LEU A 330 25.14 -21.60 6.99
CA LEU A 330 24.33 -21.53 5.76
C LEU A 330 22.83 -21.55 6.05
N LEU A 331 22.42 -22.37 7.02
CA LEU A 331 21.01 -22.62 7.33
C LEU A 331 20.91 -23.24 8.73
N GLU A 332 20.08 -22.66 9.60
CA GLU A 332 19.65 -23.26 10.87
C GLU A 332 18.13 -23.53 10.81
N LEU A 333 17.72 -24.79 10.96
CA LEU A 333 16.30 -25.18 10.97
C LEU A 333 15.88 -25.66 12.37
N PRO A 334 14.82 -25.10 12.98
CA PRO A 334 14.30 -25.60 14.25
C PRO A 334 13.60 -26.96 14.05
N VAL A 335 13.82 -27.89 14.98
CA VAL A 335 13.23 -29.25 14.95
C VAL A 335 12.44 -29.49 16.23
N ASP A 336 11.15 -29.80 16.10
CA ASP A 336 10.31 -30.37 17.18
C ASP A 336 9.86 -31.76 16.72
N ALA A 337 10.42 -32.80 17.35
CA ALA A 337 10.15 -34.19 17.01
C ALA A 337 9.65 -34.98 18.23
N TRP A 338 8.86 -36.01 17.95
CA TRP A 338 8.31 -36.95 18.92
C TRP A 338 8.58 -38.37 18.44
N LEU A 339 9.04 -39.24 19.34
CA LEU A 339 9.48 -40.60 19.01
C LEU A 339 9.03 -41.59 20.09
N SER A 340 8.21 -42.57 19.72
CA SER A 340 7.61 -43.55 20.63
C SER A 340 8.03 -44.97 20.28
N PHE A 341 8.27 -45.77 21.31
CA PHE A 341 8.63 -47.17 21.19
C PHE A 341 7.75 -48.03 22.09
N ASP A 342 6.86 -48.80 21.48
CA ASP A 342 5.95 -49.70 22.18
C ASP A 342 6.59 -51.10 22.32
N LEU A 343 7.23 -51.31 23.47
CA LEU A 343 7.89 -52.57 23.82
C LEU A 343 6.94 -53.79 23.82
N ALA A 344 5.64 -53.58 24.07
CA ALA A 344 4.64 -54.64 24.00
C ALA A 344 4.31 -55.01 22.54
N LYS A 345 4.21 -54.03 21.64
CA LYS A 345 4.09 -54.30 20.19
C LYS A 345 5.34 -54.93 19.61
N PHE A 346 6.54 -54.54 20.05
CA PHE A 346 7.81 -55.12 19.57
C PHE A 346 7.82 -56.65 19.62
N ALA A 347 7.30 -57.24 20.70
CA ALA A 347 7.21 -58.68 20.88
C ALA A 347 6.24 -59.42 19.93
N PHE A 348 5.33 -58.71 19.24
CA PHE A 348 4.28 -59.31 18.41
C PHE A 348 4.18 -58.75 16.98
N GLN A 349 4.74 -57.56 16.71
CA GLN A 349 4.62 -56.81 15.45
C GLN A 349 5.99 -56.40 14.88
N GLY A 350 7.09 -56.84 15.50
CA GLY A 350 8.45 -56.52 15.06
C GLY A 350 8.87 -55.07 15.31
N LEU A 351 10.01 -54.69 14.74
CA LEU A 351 10.59 -53.35 14.91
C LEU A 351 9.71 -52.25 14.29
N SER A 352 9.15 -52.50 13.10
CA SER A 352 8.28 -51.58 12.36
C SER A 352 7.00 -51.25 13.12
N GLY A 353 6.24 -52.26 13.58
CA GLY A 353 4.99 -52.03 14.32
C GLY A 353 5.15 -51.46 15.74
N ALA A 354 6.37 -51.54 16.31
CA ALA A 354 6.70 -50.98 17.62
C ALA A 354 7.11 -49.51 17.57
N PHE A 355 7.70 -49.07 16.46
CA PHE A 355 8.30 -47.76 16.31
C PHE A 355 7.33 -46.74 15.71
N ARG A 356 7.29 -45.55 16.30
CA ARG A 356 6.47 -44.41 15.86
C ARG A 356 7.29 -43.14 15.94
N ALA A 357 7.20 -42.29 14.93
CA ALA A 357 7.92 -41.03 14.92
C ALA A 357 7.12 -39.93 14.22
N ARG A 358 7.28 -38.71 14.70
CA ARG A 358 6.85 -37.46 14.07
C ARG A 358 8.03 -36.50 14.14
N ILE A 359 8.41 -35.88 13.04
CA ILE A 359 9.44 -34.84 12.99
C ILE A 359 8.80 -33.63 12.32
N SER A 360 8.72 -32.50 13.01
CA SER A 360 8.24 -31.25 12.45
C SER A 360 9.34 -30.19 12.47
N THR A 361 9.39 -29.40 11.40
CA THR A 361 10.34 -28.31 11.20
C THR A 361 9.68 -27.21 10.36
N GLU A 362 10.33 -26.07 10.25
CA GLU A 362 9.87 -24.94 9.45
C GLU A 362 10.98 -24.54 8.48
N VAL A 363 10.71 -24.64 7.18
CA VAL A 363 11.67 -24.30 6.12
C VAL A 363 11.19 -23.02 5.44
N MET A 364 11.89 -21.90 5.68
CA MET A 364 11.54 -20.57 5.14
C MET A 364 10.07 -20.17 5.38
N GLY A 365 9.56 -20.38 6.60
CA GLY A 365 8.16 -20.08 6.95
C GLY A 365 7.14 -21.17 6.59
N VAL A 366 7.58 -22.26 5.94
CA VAL A 366 6.70 -23.37 5.53
C VAL A 366 6.80 -24.53 6.53
N PRO A 367 5.69 -24.93 7.20
CA PRO A 367 5.69 -26.12 8.05
C PRO A 367 5.94 -27.38 7.22
N ALA A 368 6.93 -28.17 7.63
CA ALA A 368 7.19 -29.50 7.11
C ALA A 368 7.07 -30.53 8.26
N GLU A 369 6.48 -31.69 7.97
CA GLU A 369 6.33 -32.79 8.90
C GLU A 369 6.58 -34.14 8.22
N LEU A 370 7.34 -35.01 8.89
CA LEU A 370 7.52 -36.42 8.56
C LEU A 370 6.86 -37.25 9.65
N LEU A 371 6.05 -38.23 9.28
CA LEU A 371 5.27 -39.06 10.20
C LEU A 371 5.42 -40.54 9.83
N TYR A 372 5.72 -41.37 10.82
CA TYR A 372 5.74 -42.82 10.72
C TYR A 372 4.87 -43.44 11.83
N THR A 373 3.87 -44.22 11.43
CA THR A 373 2.82 -44.74 12.32
C THR A 373 3.02 -46.21 12.71
N GLY A 374 3.96 -46.90 12.05
CA GLY A 374 4.27 -48.32 12.19
C GLY A 374 3.64 -49.24 11.13
N ASP A 375 3.07 -48.68 10.05
CA ASP A 375 2.35 -49.41 8.99
C ASP A 375 3.17 -49.68 7.71
N GLY A 376 4.45 -49.34 7.71
CA GLY A 376 5.36 -49.48 6.56
C GLY A 376 5.43 -48.26 5.64
N TRP A 377 4.62 -47.22 5.87
CA TRP A 377 4.63 -46.00 5.06
C TRP A 377 5.24 -44.82 5.83
N LEU A 378 6.15 -44.10 5.17
CA LEU A 378 6.58 -42.77 5.59
C LEU A 378 5.61 -41.75 5.01
N TYR A 379 4.89 -41.06 5.88
CA TYR A 379 3.99 -39.97 5.53
C TYR A 379 4.74 -38.65 5.59
N THR A 380 4.60 -37.81 4.57
CA THR A 380 5.30 -36.52 4.46
C THR A 380 4.30 -35.43 4.16
N ALA A 381 4.38 -34.35 4.93
CA ALA A 381 3.53 -33.19 4.86
C ALA A 381 4.40 -31.94 4.68
N VAL A 382 4.09 -31.08 3.70
CA VAL A 382 4.71 -29.76 3.55
C VAL A 382 3.61 -28.77 3.20
N GLY A 383 3.42 -27.72 4.01
CA GLY A 383 2.21 -26.89 3.96
C GLY A 383 0.96 -27.76 4.17
N SER A 384 0.01 -27.73 3.22
CA SER A 384 -1.13 -28.65 3.18
C SER A 384 -0.96 -29.86 2.24
N THR A 385 0.16 -29.99 1.51
CA THR A 385 0.44 -31.12 0.61
C THR A 385 0.79 -32.39 1.40
N ARG A 386 0.35 -33.58 0.94
CA ARG A 386 0.39 -34.84 1.71
C ARG A 386 0.78 -36.04 0.81
N TYR A 387 1.99 -36.57 0.97
CA TYR A 387 2.48 -37.77 0.24
C TYR A 387 2.88 -38.92 1.18
N LYS A 388 2.86 -40.16 0.67
CA LYS A 388 3.40 -41.32 1.36
C LYS A 388 4.36 -42.13 0.48
N TYR A 389 5.39 -42.66 1.11
CA TYR A 389 6.44 -43.47 0.49
C TYR A 389 6.54 -44.82 1.21
N GLU A 390 6.68 -45.89 0.44
CA GLU A 390 6.89 -47.24 0.99
C GLU A 390 8.32 -47.35 1.51
N LEU A 391 8.49 -47.70 2.78
CA LEU A 391 9.83 -47.86 3.37
C LEU A 391 10.40 -49.26 3.06
N PRO A 392 11.74 -49.39 2.87
CA PRO A 392 12.38 -50.69 2.76
C PRO A 392 12.08 -51.58 3.98
N ASP A 393 11.82 -52.87 3.73
CA ASP A 393 11.49 -53.84 4.77
C ASP A 393 12.65 -54.00 5.76
N LEU A 394 12.46 -53.51 6.99
CA LEU A 394 13.43 -53.56 8.10
C LEU A 394 13.46 -54.94 8.78
N GLY A 395 13.39 -56.00 7.99
CA GLY A 395 13.76 -57.38 8.32
C GLY A 395 13.00 -58.02 9.49
N ASP A 396 12.03 -58.88 9.17
CA ASP A 396 11.40 -59.79 10.12
C ASP A 396 12.42 -60.52 11.03
N GLY A 397 12.38 -60.24 12.34
CA GLY A 397 13.00 -61.08 13.37
C GLY A 397 14.25 -60.56 14.10
N MET A 398 14.58 -59.26 14.05
CA MET A 398 15.59 -58.71 14.98
C MET A 398 15.12 -58.74 16.43
N ASP A 399 15.86 -59.42 17.31
CA ASP A 399 15.65 -59.34 18.76
C ASP A 399 16.31 -58.09 19.37
N LEU A 400 15.97 -57.77 20.63
CA LEU A 400 16.49 -56.59 21.33
C LEU A 400 18.03 -56.59 21.44
N GLN A 401 18.66 -57.76 21.44
CA GLN A 401 20.10 -57.90 21.57
C GLN A 401 20.80 -57.64 20.22
N ALA A 402 20.18 -58.02 19.11
CA ALA A 402 20.56 -57.60 17.76
C ALA A 402 20.40 -56.08 17.58
N VAL A 403 19.28 -55.49 18.04
CA VAL A 403 19.04 -54.03 18.00
C VAL A 403 20.08 -53.26 18.82
N LEU A 404 20.43 -53.71 20.03
CA LEU A 404 21.50 -53.09 20.82
C LEU A 404 22.89 -53.26 20.17
N GLY A 405 23.11 -54.34 19.41
CA GLY A 405 24.31 -54.56 18.60
C GLY A 405 24.47 -53.63 17.39
N LEU A 406 23.44 -52.83 17.07
CA LEU A 406 23.50 -51.77 16.06
C LEU A 406 24.28 -50.53 16.55
N PHE A 407 24.56 -50.45 17.85
CA PHE A 407 25.23 -49.34 18.50
C PHE A 407 26.53 -49.78 19.18
N THR A 408 27.52 -48.89 19.17
CA THR A 408 28.72 -48.99 20.01
C THR A 408 28.48 -48.14 21.26
N ALA A 409 28.61 -48.73 22.44
CA ALA A 409 28.35 -48.05 23.71
C ALA A 409 29.65 -47.67 24.42
N GLU A 410 29.85 -46.37 24.64
CA GLU A 410 30.92 -45.83 25.48
C GLU A 410 30.33 -45.34 26.82
N LYS A 411 30.94 -45.76 27.94
CA LYS A 411 30.58 -45.25 29.27
C LYS A 411 31.30 -43.92 29.52
N LEU A 412 30.55 -42.83 29.54
CA LEU A 412 31.07 -41.49 29.84
C LEU A 412 31.23 -41.26 31.36
N PRO A 413 31.99 -40.22 31.78
CA PRO A 413 32.19 -39.92 33.20
C PRO A 413 30.87 -39.72 33.97
N GLN A 414 30.70 -40.52 35.02
CA GLN A 414 29.56 -40.54 35.94
C GLN A 414 29.49 -39.25 36.78
N ASN A 415 28.28 -38.83 37.14
CA ASN A 415 28.05 -37.66 37.98
C ASN A 415 26.99 -38.01 39.06
N GLY A 416 27.45 -38.29 40.29
CA GLY A 416 26.59 -38.82 41.36
C GLY A 416 25.88 -40.13 40.95
N ASN A 417 24.57 -40.20 41.20
CA ASN A 417 23.70 -41.32 40.81
C ASN A 417 23.32 -41.34 39.31
N THR A 418 23.88 -40.43 38.50
CA THR A 418 23.60 -40.35 37.06
C THR A 418 24.78 -40.90 36.26
N TYR A 419 24.55 -42.04 35.63
CA TYR A 419 25.45 -42.73 34.71
C TYR A 419 25.21 -42.20 33.30
N ARG A 420 26.26 -41.92 32.53
CA ARG A 420 26.14 -41.45 31.15
C ARG A 420 26.73 -42.44 30.17
N TYR A 421 26.01 -42.70 29.09
CA TYR A 421 26.38 -43.64 28.04
C TYR A 421 26.25 -42.95 26.70
N LYS A 422 27.32 -42.87 25.91
CA LYS A 422 27.26 -42.47 24.50
C LYS A 422 27.01 -43.73 23.68
N LEU A 423 25.84 -43.85 23.06
CA LEU A 423 25.56 -44.85 22.04
C LEU A 423 25.85 -44.23 20.68
N THR A 424 26.81 -44.77 19.92
CA THR A 424 27.13 -44.32 18.56
C THR A 424 26.72 -45.39 17.56
N LEU A 425 25.95 -45.03 16.54
CA LEU A 425 25.52 -45.95 15.47
C LEU A 425 26.73 -46.60 14.79
N ASN A 426 26.61 -47.88 14.46
CA ASN A 426 27.70 -48.62 13.84
C ASN A 426 27.92 -48.21 12.37
N ALA A 427 29.15 -48.39 11.89
CA ALA A 427 29.54 -48.02 10.53
C ALA A 427 28.63 -48.65 9.47
N SER A 428 28.18 -49.89 9.62
CA SER A 428 27.30 -50.55 8.64
C SER A 428 25.92 -49.89 8.45
N ILE A 429 25.37 -49.25 9.49
CA ILE A 429 24.13 -48.48 9.35
C ILE A 429 24.43 -47.10 8.77
N LEU A 430 25.51 -46.45 9.21
CA LEU A 430 25.95 -45.17 8.63
C LEU A 430 26.20 -45.33 7.12
N ASP A 431 26.90 -46.38 6.69
CA ASP A 431 27.11 -46.75 5.28
C ASP A 431 25.78 -46.94 4.52
N THR A 432 24.78 -47.57 5.14
CA THR A 432 23.46 -47.81 4.53
C THR A 432 22.65 -46.51 4.41
N ALA A 433 22.68 -45.66 5.44
CA ALA A 433 22.05 -44.35 5.42
C ALA A 433 22.74 -43.40 4.42
N ASN A 434 24.08 -43.44 4.35
CA ASN A 434 24.87 -42.69 3.37
C ASN A 434 24.62 -43.15 1.94
N ALA A 435 24.38 -44.44 1.69
CA ALA A 435 23.94 -44.90 0.38
C ALA A 435 22.58 -44.28 -0.02
N ALA A 436 21.62 -44.22 0.91
CA ALA A 436 20.32 -43.57 0.65
C ALA A 436 20.42 -42.04 0.46
N ILE A 437 21.28 -41.37 1.23
CA ILE A 437 21.58 -39.94 1.06
C ILE A 437 22.26 -39.69 -0.29
N ALA A 438 23.20 -40.56 -0.69
CA ALA A 438 23.89 -40.47 -1.97
C ALA A 438 22.95 -40.73 -3.16
N ASP A 439 22.04 -41.70 -3.07
CA ASP A 439 21.02 -41.96 -4.09
C ASP A 439 20.03 -40.78 -4.22
N PHE A 440 19.64 -40.15 -3.11
CA PHE A 440 18.85 -38.91 -3.12
C PHE A 440 19.63 -37.74 -3.75
N ALA A 441 20.86 -37.50 -3.30
CA ALA A 441 21.72 -36.43 -3.81
C ALA A 441 22.13 -36.62 -5.29
N ALA A 442 22.19 -37.88 -5.76
CA ALA A 442 22.43 -38.19 -7.17
C ALA A 442 21.33 -37.62 -8.08
N GLY A 443 20.08 -37.56 -7.59
CA GLY A 443 18.92 -36.97 -8.26
C GLY A 443 18.86 -35.42 -8.24
N LEU A 444 19.75 -34.75 -7.50
CA LEU A 444 19.82 -33.28 -7.43
C LEU A 444 20.76 -32.69 -8.49
N SER A 445 20.52 -31.42 -8.85
CA SER A 445 21.36 -30.60 -9.74
C SER A 445 21.92 -29.36 -9.01
N GLY A 446 22.85 -28.66 -9.67
CA GLY A 446 23.34 -27.36 -9.23
C GLY A 446 23.94 -27.31 -7.81
N PRO A 447 23.87 -26.15 -7.13
CA PRO A 447 24.40 -25.97 -5.78
C PRO A 447 23.77 -26.88 -4.72
N ALA A 448 22.54 -27.35 -4.94
CA ALA A 448 21.93 -28.36 -4.07
C ALA A 448 22.66 -29.70 -4.17
N LYS A 449 23.11 -30.11 -5.37
CA LYS A 449 23.95 -31.30 -5.51
C LYS A 449 25.27 -31.15 -4.77
N ASP A 450 25.88 -29.97 -4.79
CA ASP A 450 27.14 -29.71 -4.09
C ASP A 450 26.97 -29.66 -2.56
N LEU A 451 25.85 -29.09 -2.08
CA LEU A 451 25.51 -29.06 -0.64
C LEU A 451 25.11 -30.44 -0.11
N PHE A 452 24.10 -31.07 -0.70
CA PHE A 452 23.57 -32.37 -0.24
C PHE A 452 24.48 -33.54 -0.62
N GLY A 453 25.24 -33.45 -1.72
CA GLY A 453 26.26 -34.43 -2.08
C GLY A 453 27.55 -34.33 -1.23
N ALA A 454 27.71 -33.25 -0.46
CA ALA A 454 28.72 -33.13 0.59
C ALA A 454 28.21 -33.61 1.97
N LEU A 455 26.91 -33.91 2.13
CA LEU A 455 26.38 -34.51 3.35
C LEU A 455 26.72 -36.00 3.40
N SER A 456 27.49 -36.40 4.39
CA SER A 456 27.76 -37.80 4.72
C SER A 456 27.72 -37.97 6.23
N LEU A 457 26.81 -38.81 6.73
CA LEU A 457 26.73 -39.19 8.13
C LEU A 457 28.04 -39.84 8.58
N SER A 458 28.86 -39.09 9.32
CA SER A 458 30.14 -39.53 9.86
C SER A 458 30.04 -39.94 11.33
N GLU A 459 29.11 -39.34 12.09
CA GLU A 459 28.70 -39.81 13.41
C GLU A 459 27.18 -39.64 13.59
N VAL A 460 26.51 -40.63 14.18
CA VAL A 460 25.23 -40.40 14.85
C VAL A 460 25.32 -41.00 16.24
N SER A 461 25.10 -40.21 17.27
CA SER A 461 25.18 -40.66 18.65
C SER A 461 24.12 -40.07 19.58
N ALA A 462 23.81 -40.84 20.62
CA ALA A 462 22.90 -40.47 21.69
C ALA A 462 23.64 -40.56 23.02
N THR A 463 23.74 -39.45 23.75
CA THR A 463 24.22 -39.46 25.13
C THR A 463 23.03 -39.67 26.06
N ILE A 464 22.89 -40.90 26.57
CA ILE A 464 21.82 -41.31 27.48
C ILE A 464 22.29 -41.15 28.92
N SER A 465 21.58 -40.33 29.69
CA SER A 465 21.75 -40.21 31.14
C SER A 465 20.77 -41.14 31.85
N VAL A 466 21.29 -42.14 32.55
CA VAL A 466 20.53 -43.08 33.39
C VAL A 466 20.68 -42.68 34.84
N HIS A 467 19.58 -42.34 35.51
CA HIS A 467 19.55 -42.13 36.95
C HIS A 467 19.27 -43.44 37.67
N LYS A 468 20.16 -43.87 38.57
CA LYS A 468 20.05 -45.14 39.31
C LYS A 468 20.29 -44.92 40.80
N GLY A 469 19.24 -45.12 41.60
CA GLY A 469 19.34 -45.13 43.06
C GLY A 469 19.99 -46.42 43.59
N PRO A 470 20.38 -46.49 44.87
CA PRO A 470 21.14 -47.62 45.43
C PRO A 470 20.46 -49.00 45.38
N LYS A 471 19.16 -49.08 45.04
CA LYS A 471 18.39 -50.34 44.93
C LYS A 471 17.43 -50.38 43.73
N ASP A 472 17.52 -49.41 42.82
CA ASP A 472 16.61 -49.30 41.69
C ASP A 472 17.24 -49.88 40.40
N ALA A 473 16.41 -50.33 39.46
CA ALA A 473 16.87 -50.83 38.16
C ALA A 473 17.47 -49.72 37.27
N GLY A 474 17.22 -48.45 37.61
CA GLY A 474 17.60 -47.26 36.85
C GLY A 474 16.51 -46.84 35.85
N THR A 475 16.40 -45.54 35.62
CA THR A 475 15.51 -44.96 34.59
C THR A 475 16.29 -43.96 33.74
N ILE A 476 15.86 -43.76 32.49
CA ILE A 476 16.44 -42.72 31.64
C ILE A 476 15.95 -41.35 32.15
N SER A 477 16.88 -40.44 32.41
CA SER A 477 16.60 -39.11 33.00
C SER A 477 16.86 -37.94 32.05
N ALA A 478 17.69 -38.13 31.03
CA ALA A 478 17.87 -37.22 29.91
C ALA A 478 18.49 -37.98 28.72
N VAL A 479 18.23 -37.51 27.50
CA VAL A 479 18.94 -37.95 26.29
C VAL A 479 19.38 -36.71 25.52
N GLU A 480 20.61 -36.71 25.02
CA GLU A 480 21.13 -35.69 24.10
C GLU A 480 21.38 -36.40 22.76
N LEU A 481 20.82 -35.90 21.66
CA LEU A 481 21.03 -36.46 20.32
C LEU A 481 22.00 -35.60 19.51
N PHE A 482 22.92 -36.26 18.83
CA PHE A 482 23.91 -35.67 17.95
C PHE A 482 23.98 -36.43 16.64
N ALA A 483 24.01 -35.71 15.52
CA ALA A 483 24.39 -36.27 14.22
C ALA A 483 25.34 -35.30 13.51
N ASP A 484 26.43 -35.84 12.97
CA ASP A 484 27.41 -35.15 12.14
C ASP A 484 27.28 -35.67 10.71
N PHE A 485 27.11 -34.73 9.78
CA PHE A 485 26.95 -34.97 8.34
C PHE A 485 28.17 -34.48 7.54
N ASP A 486 29.32 -34.27 8.19
CA ASP A 486 30.57 -33.66 7.69
C ASP A 486 30.45 -32.18 7.28
N ALA A 487 29.40 -31.81 6.54
CA ALA A 487 29.07 -30.43 6.14
C ALA A 487 27.92 -29.80 6.96
N ALA A 488 27.30 -30.55 7.87
CA ALA A 488 26.24 -30.08 8.75
C ALA A 488 26.24 -30.85 10.08
N SER A 489 25.65 -30.29 11.13
CA SER A 489 25.44 -31.01 12.39
C SER A 489 24.06 -30.74 12.99
N LEU A 490 23.43 -31.80 13.50
CA LEU A 490 22.21 -31.75 14.31
C LEU A 490 22.60 -31.86 15.78
N LYS A 491 22.10 -30.94 16.60
CA LYS A 491 22.17 -31.02 18.08
C LYS A 491 20.78 -30.84 18.64
N ALA A 492 20.31 -31.81 19.41
CA ALA A 492 18.99 -31.76 20.02
C ALA A 492 19.00 -32.26 21.46
N ASP A 493 18.41 -31.47 22.35
CA ASP A 493 18.11 -31.86 23.72
C ASP A 493 16.78 -32.64 23.72
N VAL A 494 16.76 -33.81 24.36
CA VAL A 494 15.58 -34.67 24.42
C VAL A 494 15.07 -34.75 25.84
N SER A 495 13.86 -34.24 26.04
CA SER A 495 13.15 -34.42 27.30
C SER A 495 12.47 -35.78 27.32
N VAL A 496 12.85 -36.61 28.29
CA VAL A 496 12.10 -37.82 28.65
C VAL A 496 10.88 -37.37 29.45
N SER A 497 9.73 -37.32 28.81
CA SER A 497 8.47 -36.90 29.41
C SER A 497 7.32 -37.74 28.84
N GLU A 498 6.45 -38.25 29.70
CA GLU A 498 5.25 -39.00 29.29
C GLU A 498 4.25 -38.08 28.58
N VAL A 499 4.44 -37.87 27.27
CA VAL A 499 3.60 -37.01 26.42
C VAL A 499 2.99 -37.81 25.29
N ALA A 500 1.86 -38.47 25.59
CA ALA A 500 1.10 -39.22 24.60
C ALA A 500 0.53 -38.30 23.51
N GLU A 501 1.23 -38.18 22.37
CA GLU A 501 0.67 -37.55 21.17
C GLU A 501 -0.42 -38.44 20.54
N THR A 502 -1.47 -37.80 20.02
CA THR A 502 -2.56 -38.51 19.35
C THR A 502 -2.19 -38.67 17.87
N LEU A 503 -1.89 -39.90 17.45
CA LEU A 503 -1.60 -40.18 16.03
C LEU A 503 -2.83 -39.91 15.15
N PRO A 504 -2.64 -39.47 13.89
CA PRO A 504 -3.71 -39.35 12.92
C PRO A 504 -4.46 -40.67 12.71
N SER A 505 -5.77 -40.57 12.55
CA SER A 505 -6.65 -41.68 12.22
C SER A 505 -6.38 -42.23 10.81
N ALA A 506 -6.86 -43.46 10.55
CA ALA A 506 -6.80 -44.04 9.21
C ALA A 506 -7.54 -43.20 8.14
N GLU A 507 -8.51 -42.37 8.55
CA GLU A 507 -9.24 -41.45 7.67
C GLU A 507 -8.39 -40.22 7.33
N GLU A 508 -7.61 -39.69 8.28
CA GLU A 508 -6.64 -38.61 8.04
C GLU A 508 -5.42 -39.09 7.23
N LEU A 509 -4.94 -40.32 7.45
CA LEU A 509 -3.87 -40.93 6.66
C LEU A 509 -4.31 -41.30 5.23
N ALA A 510 -5.61 -41.45 4.97
CA ALA A 510 -6.14 -41.76 3.64
C ALA A 510 -6.01 -40.58 2.65
N VAL A 511 -5.76 -39.36 3.13
CA VAL A 511 -5.53 -38.16 2.32
C VAL A 511 -4.18 -38.20 1.59
N TYR A 512 -3.22 -38.97 2.10
CA TYR A 512 -1.85 -39.01 1.56
C TYR A 512 -1.74 -39.88 0.30
N THR A 513 -1.25 -39.28 -0.79
CA THR A 513 -1.07 -39.92 -2.10
C THR A 513 0.31 -40.60 -2.22
N ALA A 514 0.41 -41.69 -2.98
CA ALA A 514 1.69 -42.36 -3.18
C ALA A 514 2.63 -41.48 -4.04
N GLY A 515 3.82 -41.16 -3.51
CA GLY A 515 4.81 -40.32 -4.19
C GLY A 515 5.90 -41.14 -4.89
N ASP A 516 6.45 -40.60 -5.99
CA ASP A 516 7.68 -41.10 -6.61
C ASP A 516 8.88 -40.35 -6.03
N ALA A 517 9.81 -41.09 -5.42
CA ALA A 517 10.99 -40.52 -4.78
C ALA A 517 11.98 -39.88 -5.78
N ALA A 518 12.05 -40.37 -7.02
CA ALA A 518 12.92 -39.79 -8.04
C ALA A 518 12.40 -38.42 -8.49
N LYS A 519 11.08 -38.30 -8.68
CA LYS A 519 10.41 -37.05 -9.07
C LYS A 519 10.45 -35.99 -7.95
N LEU A 520 10.45 -36.42 -6.69
CA LEU A 520 10.66 -35.53 -5.54
C LEU A 520 12.06 -34.88 -5.60
N ALA A 521 13.12 -35.67 -5.83
CA ALA A 521 14.48 -35.15 -5.91
C ALA A 521 14.66 -34.18 -7.09
N GLU A 522 14.13 -34.50 -8.27
CA GLU A 522 14.16 -33.64 -9.46
C GLU A 522 13.52 -32.26 -9.20
N ASN A 523 12.33 -32.24 -8.58
CA ASN A 523 11.60 -31.01 -8.28
C ASN A 523 12.28 -30.17 -7.18
N PHE A 524 12.87 -30.79 -6.15
CA PHE A 524 13.67 -30.06 -5.16
C PHE A 524 14.98 -29.51 -5.74
N GLY A 525 15.67 -30.27 -6.60
CA GLY A 525 16.90 -29.82 -7.27
C GLY A 525 16.68 -28.57 -8.12
N ALA A 526 15.63 -28.57 -8.94
CA ALA A 526 15.26 -27.41 -9.77
C ALA A 526 14.89 -26.18 -8.92
N LEU A 527 14.19 -26.37 -7.80
CA LEU A 527 13.80 -25.28 -6.89
C LEU A 527 15.01 -24.58 -6.27
N PHE A 528 16.00 -25.35 -5.80
CA PHE A 528 17.23 -24.81 -5.22
C PHE A 528 18.18 -24.21 -6.26
N GLU A 529 18.23 -24.75 -7.48
CA GLU A 529 19.05 -24.18 -8.56
C GLU A 529 18.51 -22.81 -9.03
N ILE A 530 17.18 -22.62 -9.00
CA ILE A 530 16.56 -21.30 -9.15
C ILE A 530 16.91 -20.42 -7.95
N ALA A 531 16.63 -20.86 -6.71
CA ALA A 531 16.85 -20.06 -5.50
C ALA A 531 18.31 -19.55 -5.37
N GLY A 532 19.30 -20.40 -5.65
CA GLY A 532 20.72 -20.05 -5.55
C GLY A 532 21.22 -19.06 -6.62
N LYS A 533 20.55 -18.97 -7.78
CA LYS A 533 20.85 -17.94 -8.80
C LYS A 533 19.99 -16.68 -8.62
N LEU A 534 18.86 -16.81 -7.94
CA LEU A 534 18.03 -15.70 -7.50
C LEU A 534 18.71 -14.87 -6.38
N THR A 535 19.55 -15.48 -5.53
CA THR A 535 20.32 -14.74 -4.51
C THR A 535 21.43 -13.84 -5.07
N ASP A 536 21.86 -14.04 -6.33
CA ASP A 536 22.88 -13.21 -6.98
C ASP A 536 22.31 -11.92 -7.64
N LEU A 537 20.97 -11.77 -7.66
CA LEU A 537 20.29 -10.58 -8.17
C LEU A 537 20.15 -9.49 -7.10
N ASP A 538 20.47 -8.23 -7.45
CA ASP A 538 20.15 -7.08 -6.60
C ASP A 538 18.71 -6.61 -6.84
N TRP A 539 17.78 -7.29 -6.17
CA TRP A 539 16.34 -7.01 -6.17
C TRP A 539 15.96 -5.57 -5.79
N THR A 540 16.86 -4.83 -5.15
CA THR A 540 16.62 -3.43 -4.75
C THR A 540 16.85 -2.46 -5.91
N THR A 541 17.64 -2.86 -6.91
CA THR A 541 17.80 -2.09 -8.16
C THR A 541 16.71 -2.49 -9.16
N GLY A 542 15.95 -1.50 -9.63
CA GLY A 542 14.84 -1.73 -10.56
C GLY A 542 15.28 -2.43 -11.84
N MET A 543 14.59 -3.49 -12.22
CA MET A 543 14.93 -4.29 -13.39
C MET A 543 14.16 -3.82 -14.63
N ASN A 544 14.90 -3.55 -15.71
CA ASN A 544 14.31 -3.42 -17.04
C ASN A 544 13.97 -4.80 -17.59
N ILE A 545 12.71 -4.97 -17.99
CA ILE A 545 12.14 -6.23 -18.43
C ILE A 545 11.49 -6.01 -19.79
N THR A 546 11.81 -6.83 -20.78
CA THR A 546 11.11 -6.80 -22.07
C THR A 546 9.98 -7.84 -22.05
N LEU A 547 8.78 -7.44 -21.60
CA LEU A 547 7.61 -8.33 -21.67
C LEU A 547 7.18 -8.51 -23.13
N ASN A 548 7.50 -9.68 -23.67
CA ASN A 548 7.21 -10.07 -25.04
C ASN A 548 5.79 -10.65 -25.18
N VAL A 549 4.78 -9.79 -25.20
CA VAL A 549 3.38 -10.21 -25.32
C VAL A 549 3.06 -10.56 -26.78
N GLY A 550 2.89 -11.84 -27.10
CA GLY A 550 2.49 -12.22 -28.45
C GLY A 550 2.47 -13.71 -28.72
N LEU A 551 2.42 -14.07 -29.99
CA LEU A 551 2.29 -15.47 -30.43
C LEU A 551 3.68 -16.07 -30.64
N ASP A 552 4.19 -16.71 -29.59
CA ASP A 552 5.34 -17.61 -29.68
C ASP A 552 4.87 -19.02 -30.04
N SER A 553 5.61 -19.71 -30.91
CA SER A 553 5.42 -21.12 -31.22
C SER A 553 6.81 -21.74 -31.37
N ASP A 554 7.09 -22.85 -30.67
CA ASP A 554 8.41 -23.51 -30.62
C ASP A 554 8.88 -24.08 -32.00
N THR A 555 8.20 -23.76 -33.12
CA THR A 555 8.47 -24.24 -34.49
C THR A 555 8.59 -23.15 -35.56
N ALA A 556 8.55 -21.85 -35.23
CA ALA A 556 8.56 -20.76 -36.22
C ALA A 556 9.83 -19.89 -36.16
N ASP A 557 10.43 -19.61 -37.32
CA ASP A 557 11.64 -18.78 -37.47
C ASP A 557 11.47 -17.29 -37.08
N ALA A 558 10.25 -16.86 -36.73
CA ALA A 558 9.94 -15.51 -36.26
C ALA A 558 8.62 -15.50 -35.45
N PRO A 559 8.66 -15.41 -34.11
CA PRO A 559 7.44 -15.28 -33.30
C PRO A 559 6.82 -13.89 -33.45
N LEU A 560 5.48 -13.79 -33.38
CA LEU A 560 4.77 -12.52 -33.50
C LEU A 560 4.64 -11.87 -32.11
N LEU A 561 5.76 -11.36 -31.61
CA LEU A 561 5.86 -10.70 -30.30
C LEU A 561 5.60 -9.20 -30.42
N LEU A 562 4.72 -8.66 -29.58
CA LEU A 562 4.65 -7.23 -29.28
C LEU A 562 5.52 -7.00 -28.02
N PRO A 563 6.75 -6.47 -28.17
CA PRO A 563 7.54 -6.10 -27.01
C PRO A 563 6.88 -4.90 -26.32
N LEU A 564 6.52 -5.06 -25.06
CA LEU A 564 6.13 -3.97 -24.18
C LEU A 564 7.38 -3.43 -23.45
N ASP A 565 7.43 -2.11 -23.26
CA ASP A 565 8.42 -1.48 -22.38
C ASP A 565 7.95 -1.62 -20.94
N THR A 566 8.62 -2.46 -20.14
CA THR A 566 8.11 -2.84 -18.82
C THR A 566 9.18 -2.85 -17.74
N GLN A 567 8.75 -2.50 -16.52
CA GLN A 567 9.63 -2.29 -15.38
C GLN A 567 9.03 -2.98 -14.16
N LEU A 568 9.88 -3.69 -13.42
CA LEU A 568 9.48 -4.44 -12.24
C LEU A 568 10.42 -4.10 -11.09
N GLN A 569 9.82 -3.92 -9.91
CA GLN A 569 10.51 -3.76 -8.65
C GLN A 569 9.91 -4.73 -7.64
N ILE A 570 10.76 -5.43 -6.90
CA ILE A 570 10.34 -6.16 -5.70
C ILE A 570 10.79 -5.36 -4.49
N LEU A 571 9.92 -5.24 -3.49
CA LEU A 571 10.18 -4.50 -2.25
C LEU A 571 10.49 -5.51 -1.14
N PRO A 572 11.77 -5.69 -0.74
CA PRO A 572 12.14 -6.71 0.23
C PRO A 572 11.47 -6.50 1.59
N GLU A 573 11.29 -5.25 2.02
CA GLU A 573 10.63 -4.89 3.28
C GLU A 573 9.16 -5.34 3.34
N GLU A 574 8.40 -5.21 2.25
CA GLU A 574 7.01 -5.67 2.15
C GLU A 574 6.93 -7.19 1.97
N LEU A 575 7.89 -7.80 1.27
CA LEU A 575 7.97 -9.25 1.11
C LEU A 575 8.25 -9.93 2.47
N LEU A 576 9.21 -9.38 3.23
CA LEU A 576 9.60 -9.86 4.56
C LEU A 576 8.54 -9.58 5.64
N SER A 577 7.65 -8.60 5.43
CA SER A 577 6.47 -8.39 6.29
C SER A 577 5.28 -9.30 5.96
N GLY A 578 5.41 -10.15 4.92
CA GLY A 578 4.35 -11.04 4.44
C GLY A 578 3.33 -10.38 3.51
N ASN A 579 3.53 -9.10 3.15
CA ASN A 579 2.67 -8.37 2.23
C ASN A 579 3.03 -8.68 0.76
N ILE A 580 2.76 -9.92 0.33
CA ILE A 580 3.14 -10.43 -1.00
C ILE A 580 2.55 -9.58 -2.15
N LEU A 581 1.39 -8.95 -1.96
CA LEU A 581 0.76 -8.07 -2.95
C LEU A 581 1.30 -6.63 -2.93
N GLY A 582 1.78 -6.12 -1.80
CA GLY A 582 2.52 -4.85 -1.73
C GLY A 582 4.00 -4.98 -2.12
N ALA A 583 4.55 -6.19 -2.04
CA ALA A 583 5.93 -6.51 -2.38
C ALA A 583 6.27 -6.36 -3.87
N LEU A 584 5.29 -6.15 -4.74
CA LEU A 584 5.45 -6.05 -6.18
C LEU A 584 5.02 -4.66 -6.68
N ARG A 585 5.91 -3.94 -7.37
CA ARG A 585 5.53 -2.81 -8.22
C ARG A 585 5.80 -3.16 -9.69
N PHE A 586 4.84 -2.89 -10.56
CA PHE A 586 4.95 -3.20 -11.98
C PHE A 586 4.45 -2.05 -12.85
N ARG A 587 5.14 -1.82 -13.97
CA ARG A 587 4.73 -0.90 -15.03
C ARG A 587 4.84 -1.59 -16.39
N ALA A 588 3.88 -1.36 -17.29
CA ALA A 588 4.02 -1.62 -18.72
C ALA A 588 3.47 -0.48 -19.58
N SER A 589 4.26 -0.03 -20.54
CA SER A 589 3.88 1.00 -21.52
C SER A 589 3.50 0.37 -22.86
N LEU A 590 2.30 0.67 -23.34
CA LEU A 590 1.80 0.33 -24.66
C LEU A 590 1.59 1.60 -25.49
N ASN A 591 2.50 1.85 -26.42
CA ASN A 591 2.46 2.99 -27.32
C ASN A 591 1.70 2.62 -28.60
N LEU A 592 0.38 2.87 -28.64
CA LEU A 592 -0.41 2.79 -29.87
C LEU A 592 -0.30 4.12 -30.63
N PHE A 593 -0.39 4.09 -31.96
CA PHE A 593 -0.11 5.23 -32.87
C PHE A 593 -0.75 6.59 -32.54
N ILE A 594 -1.75 6.64 -31.64
CA ILE A 594 -2.49 7.85 -31.22
C ILE A 594 -2.71 7.96 -29.70
N VAL A 595 -2.34 6.95 -28.89
CA VAL A 595 -2.54 6.91 -27.42
C VAL A 595 -1.44 6.06 -26.77
N ASN A 596 -0.87 6.58 -25.68
CA ASN A 596 0.05 5.83 -24.82
C ASN A 596 -0.72 5.33 -23.59
N ILE A 597 -0.77 4.01 -23.41
CA ILE A 597 -1.42 3.37 -22.26
C ILE A 597 -0.32 2.93 -21.30
N GLU A 598 -0.36 3.44 -20.08
CA GLU A 598 0.50 3.00 -18.98
C GLU A 598 -0.32 2.10 -18.05
N LEU A 599 0.02 0.82 -18.02
CA LEU A 599 -0.45 -0.13 -17.02
C LEU A 599 0.47 -0.07 -15.81
N TYR A 600 -0.10 0.02 -14.62
CA TYR A 600 0.62 0.28 -13.38
C TYR A 600 0.01 -0.52 -12.23
N TYR A 601 0.81 -1.32 -11.53
CA TYR A 601 0.40 -2.02 -10.32
C TYR A 601 1.27 -1.64 -9.13
N GLU A 602 0.61 -1.34 -8.00
CA GLU A 602 1.21 -1.13 -6.68
C GLU A 602 0.14 -1.41 -5.60
N ASN A 603 0.55 -1.97 -4.45
CA ASN A 603 -0.28 -2.11 -3.25
C ASN A 603 -1.66 -2.77 -3.50
N GLY A 604 -1.70 -3.81 -4.35
CA GLY A 604 -2.94 -4.56 -4.65
C GLY A 604 -3.87 -3.91 -5.69
N MET A 605 -3.57 -2.70 -6.15
CA MET A 605 -4.37 -1.97 -7.14
C MET A 605 -3.69 -1.98 -8.51
N LEU A 606 -4.43 -2.39 -9.56
CA LEU A 606 -4.01 -2.28 -10.96
C LEU A 606 -4.68 -1.06 -11.59
N TYR A 607 -3.86 -0.08 -11.96
CA TYR A 607 -4.24 1.12 -12.68
C TYR A 607 -3.94 0.99 -14.17
N MET A 608 -4.81 1.57 -14.99
CA MET A 608 -4.60 1.81 -16.41
C MET A 608 -4.77 3.30 -16.67
N ILE A 609 -3.69 3.96 -17.10
CA ILE A 609 -3.62 5.40 -17.31
C ILE A 609 -3.42 5.64 -18.80
N ASN A 610 -4.45 6.17 -19.47
CA ASN A 610 -4.30 6.67 -20.84
C ASN A 610 -3.68 8.06 -20.78
N THR A 611 -2.56 8.28 -21.47
CA THR A 611 -1.84 9.55 -21.45
C THR A 611 -1.78 10.21 -22.83
N LYS A 612 -1.72 11.54 -22.84
CA LYS A 612 -1.39 12.37 -24.01
C LYS A 612 -0.34 13.41 -23.63
N GLN A 613 0.36 13.95 -24.63
CA GLN A 613 1.23 15.10 -24.46
C GLN A 613 0.59 16.38 -25.00
N LYS A 614 0.74 17.46 -24.23
CA LYS A 614 0.39 18.84 -24.63
C LYS A 614 1.41 19.78 -23.98
N ASP A 615 1.91 20.75 -24.76
CA ASP A 615 2.89 21.75 -24.30
C ASP A 615 4.17 21.17 -23.65
N GLY A 616 4.53 19.92 -23.98
CA GLY A 616 5.67 19.20 -23.40
C GLY A 616 5.39 18.52 -22.05
N GLN A 617 4.16 18.61 -21.53
CA GLN A 617 3.68 17.90 -20.35
C GLN A 617 2.92 16.63 -20.78
N THR A 618 3.20 15.50 -20.13
CA THR A 618 2.36 14.30 -20.20
C THR A 618 1.24 14.43 -19.16
N TYR A 619 0.00 14.11 -19.54
CA TYR A 619 -1.15 14.15 -18.63
C TYR A 619 -2.11 12.98 -18.90
N ALA A 620 -2.82 12.55 -17.85
CA ALA A 620 -3.83 11.50 -17.94
C ALA A 620 -5.11 12.03 -18.60
N THR A 621 -5.58 11.35 -19.65
CA THR A 621 -6.90 11.60 -20.25
C THR A 621 -7.99 10.71 -19.68
N SER A 622 -7.63 9.53 -19.17
CA SER A 622 -8.52 8.69 -18.37
C SER A 622 -7.68 7.80 -17.45
N VAL A 623 -8.23 7.49 -16.28
CA VAL A 623 -7.69 6.51 -15.35
C VAL A 623 -8.78 5.49 -15.03
N THR A 624 -8.44 4.22 -15.08
CA THR A 624 -9.25 3.13 -14.54
C THR A 624 -8.42 2.39 -13.50
N SER A 625 -9.04 1.96 -12.40
CA SER A 625 -8.39 1.13 -11.38
C SER A 625 -9.22 -0.10 -11.06
N VAL A 626 -8.56 -1.23 -10.87
CA VAL A 626 -9.15 -2.51 -10.46
C VAL A 626 -8.49 -2.93 -9.16
N ASN A 627 -9.30 -3.24 -8.14
CA ASN A 627 -8.80 -3.91 -6.95
C ASN A 627 -8.51 -5.37 -7.30
N VAL A 628 -7.23 -5.70 -7.43
CA VAL A 628 -6.79 -7.07 -7.74
C VAL A 628 -6.98 -7.96 -6.51
N VAL A 629 -6.92 -7.41 -5.29
CA VAL A 629 -7.15 -8.15 -4.03
C VAL A 629 -8.56 -8.74 -4.00
N ASP A 630 -9.60 -7.92 -4.22
CA ASP A 630 -10.99 -8.39 -4.23
C ASP A 630 -11.26 -9.40 -5.36
N SER A 631 -10.62 -9.20 -6.52
CA SER A 631 -10.72 -10.08 -7.69
C SER A 631 -10.10 -11.46 -7.42
N VAL A 632 -8.94 -11.47 -6.77
CA VAL A 632 -8.25 -12.70 -6.30
C VAL A 632 -9.05 -13.39 -5.20
N LEU A 633 -9.58 -12.65 -4.22
CA LEU A 633 -10.47 -13.22 -3.19
C LEU A 633 -11.75 -13.83 -3.80
N GLY A 634 -12.31 -13.20 -4.84
CA GLY A 634 -13.44 -13.73 -5.61
C GLY A 634 -13.11 -15.05 -6.31
N LEU A 635 -11.95 -15.14 -6.98
CA LEU A 635 -11.44 -16.36 -7.60
C LEU A 635 -11.32 -17.51 -6.60
N LEU A 636 -10.73 -17.23 -5.44
CA LEU A 636 -10.49 -18.19 -4.37
C LEU A 636 -11.80 -18.75 -3.79
N SER A 637 -12.88 -17.96 -3.78
CA SER A 637 -14.20 -18.43 -3.35
C SER A 637 -14.85 -19.46 -4.29
N ASN A 638 -14.48 -19.47 -5.57
CA ASN A 638 -15.05 -20.37 -6.60
C ASN A 638 -14.16 -21.59 -6.91
N ALA A 639 -12.84 -21.45 -6.87
CA ALA A 639 -11.90 -22.50 -7.28
C ALA A 639 -11.69 -23.62 -6.24
N LEU A 640 -11.86 -23.34 -4.94
CA LEU A 640 -11.56 -24.27 -3.84
C LEU A 640 -12.69 -25.26 -3.47
N LEU A 641 -13.69 -25.45 -4.35
CA LEU A 641 -14.79 -26.41 -4.15
C LEU A 641 -14.80 -27.60 -5.13
N PRO A 642 -13.83 -28.54 -5.08
CA PRO A 642 -13.93 -29.81 -5.81
C PRO A 642 -15.11 -30.70 -5.39
N ASN A 643 -15.63 -30.53 -4.15
CA ASN A 643 -16.50 -31.52 -3.49
C ASN A 643 -17.79 -30.96 -2.84
N GLY A 644 -18.34 -29.84 -3.34
CA GLY A 644 -19.76 -29.51 -3.18
C GLY A 644 -20.34 -29.41 -1.75
N SER A 645 -19.52 -29.09 -0.74
CA SER A 645 -20.02 -28.79 0.62
C SER A 645 -20.42 -27.31 0.75
N PRO A 646 -21.45 -26.98 1.56
CA PRO A 646 -22.02 -25.63 1.55
C PRO A 646 -21.26 -24.66 2.45
N ALA A 647 -20.66 -23.63 1.83
CA ALA A 647 -20.49 -22.27 2.35
C ALA A 647 -20.15 -22.13 3.86
N ALA A 648 -18.93 -22.51 4.24
CA ALA A 648 -18.22 -21.74 5.26
C ALA A 648 -17.51 -20.57 4.54
N ALA A 649 -17.80 -19.33 4.94
CA ALA A 649 -17.26 -18.16 4.25
C ALA A 649 -15.73 -18.13 4.35
N ALA A 650 -15.06 -18.07 3.20
CA ALA A 650 -13.63 -17.80 3.13
C ALA A 650 -13.36 -16.36 3.57
N THR A 651 -13.07 -16.17 4.86
CA THR A 651 -12.40 -14.96 5.35
C THR A 651 -10.90 -15.08 5.08
N ALA A 652 -10.19 -13.96 5.03
CA ALA A 652 -8.78 -13.87 4.61
C ALA A 652 -7.79 -14.71 5.46
N GLU A 653 -8.22 -15.26 6.60
CA GLU A 653 -7.40 -16.08 7.52
C GLU A 653 -7.25 -17.55 7.07
N GLY A 654 -7.91 -17.97 5.97
CA GLY A 654 -7.96 -19.38 5.53
C GLY A 654 -7.27 -19.71 4.20
N PHE A 655 -6.59 -18.76 3.55
CA PHE A 655 -5.94 -18.98 2.26
C PHE A 655 -4.47 -19.41 2.43
N ASP A 656 -4.22 -20.71 2.25
CA ASP A 656 -2.86 -21.27 2.22
C ASP A 656 -2.25 -21.11 0.81
N LEU A 657 -1.79 -19.89 0.49
CA LEU A 657 -1.02 -19.62 -0.74
C LEU A 657 0.22 -20.52 -0.83
N ILE A 658 0.83 -20.81 0.32
CA ILE A 658 2.03 -21.65 0.44
C ILE A 658 1.70 -23.07 -0.02
N ALA A 659 0.53 -23.63 0.30
CA ALA A 659 0.09 -24.92 -0.24
C ALA A 659 -0.12 -24.94 -1.76
N VAL A 660 -0.66 -23.87 -2.33
CA VAL A 660 -0.86 -23.79 -3.80
C VAL A 660 0.49 -23.68 -4.51
N LEU A 661 1.44 -22.94 -3.95
CA LEU A 661 2.82 -22.85 -4.43
C LEU A 661 3.59 -24.17 -4.19
N ALA A 662 3.33 -24.87 -3.08
CA ALA A 662 3.92 -26.18 -2.79
C ALA A 662 3.36 -27.29 -3.70
N ASP A 663 2.07 -27.30 -4.02
CA ASP A 663 1.50 -28.17 -5.06
C ASP A 663 2.12 -27.87 -6.43
N ALA A 664 2.23 -26.58 -6.79
CA ALA A 664 2.85 -26.17 -8.05
C ALA A 664 4.33 -26.59 -8.13
N ALA A 665 5.10 -26.45 -7.04
CA ALA A 665 6.51 -26.87 -6.96
C ALA A 665 6.69 -28.40 -6.93
N MET A 666 5.87 -29.13 -6.17
CA MET A 666 6.03 -30.57 -5.98
C MET A 666 5.41 -31.41 -7.10
N ASN A 667 4.36 -30.92 -7.76
CA ASN A 667 3.72 -31.59 -8.91
C ASN A 667 4.12 -31.00 -10.26
N ALA A 668 5.12 -30.12 -10.30
CA ALA A 668 5.69 -29.65 -11.56
C ALA A 668 6.28 -30.80 -12.40
N ASN A 669 6.37 -30.55 -13.71
CA ASN A 669 7.19 -31.33 -14.64
C ASN A 669 8.37 -30.47 -15.10
N VAL A 670 9.58 -30.80 -14.65
CA VAL A 670 10.80 -30.10 -15.04
C VAL A 670 11.34 -30.69 -16.34
N GLU A 671 11.69 -29.84 -17.29
CA GLU A 671 12.27 -30.18 -18.58
C GLU A 671 13.56 -29.39 -18.79
N THR A 672 14.70 -30.07 -18.79
CA THR A 672 16.01 -29.46 -19.04
C THR A 672 16.48 -29.80 -20.45
N THR A 673 16.77 -28.77 -21.26
CA THR A 673 17.27 -28.90 -22.64
C THR A 673 18.62 -28.20 -22.75
N TRP A 674 19.62 -28.89 -23.30
CA TRP A 674 20.97 -28.34 -23.51
C TRP A 674 21.26 -28.18 -25.01
N ASN A 675 21.93 -27.10 -25.40
CA ASN A 675 22.39 -26.86 -26.78
C ASN A 675 23.91 -26.60 -26.83
N ASP A 676 24.63 -27.56 -27.41
CA ASP A 676 26.09 -27.53 -27.59
C ASP A 676 26.58 -26.41 -28.54
N GLU A 677 25.75 -25.93 -29.47
CA GLU A 677 26.19 -24.92 -30.46
C GLU A 677 26.18 -23.49 -29.90
N THR A 678 25.33 -23.22 -28.91
CA THR A 678 25.14 -21.90 -28.29
C THR A 678 25.62 -21.83 -26.84
N ASP A 679 26.18 -22.92 -26.30
CA ASP A 679 26.61 -23.05 -24.90
C ASP A 679 25.49 -22.65 -23.91
N SER A 680 24.28 -23.19 -24.15
CA SER A 680 23.06 -22.71 -23.50
C SER A 680 22.20 -23.82 -22.88
N THR A 681 21.81 -23.63 -21.62
CA THR A 681 20.84 -24.48 -20.90
C THR A 681 19.48 -23.82 -20.87
N ARG A 682 18.43 -24.55 -21.21
CA ARG A 682 17.04 -24.21 -20.91
C ARG A 682 16.53 -25.09 -19.77
N ILE A 683 15.96 -24.49 -18.73
CA ILE A 683 15.24 -25.20 -17.67
C ILE A 683 13.78 -24.73 -17.72
N GLN A 684 12.83 -25.64 -17.93
CA GLN A 684 11.40 -25.32 -17.97
C GLN A 684 10.64 -26.10 -16.90
N ILE A 685 10.01 -25.39 -15.97
CA ILE A 685 9.16 -25.94 -14.91
C ILE A 685 7.70 -25.76 -15.33
N ASN A 686 7.07 -26.82 -15.83
CA ASN A 686 5.64 -26.83 -16.11
C ASN A 686 4.86 -27.02 -14.81
N MET A 687 3.91 -26.12 -14.53
CA MET A 687 3.14 -26.09 -13.30
C MET A 687 2.09 -27.20 -13.23
N SER A 688 1.56 -27.48 -12.03
CA SER A 688 0.50 -28.47 -11.84
C SER A 688 -0.78 -28.11 -12.61
N GLN A 689 -1.59 -29.11 -12.93
CA GLN A 689 -2.86 -28.90 -13.64
C GLN A 689 -3.89 -28.16 -12.76
N ASN A 690 -3.78 -28.26 -11.44
CA ASN A 690 -4.55 -27.46 -10.48
C ASN A 690 -4.17 -25.98 -10.58
N PHE A 691 -2.87 -25.67 -10.54
CA PHE A 691 -2.35 -24.30 -10.68
C PHE A 691 -2.71 -23.70 -12.04
N THR A 692 -2.57 -24.48 -13.11
CA THR A 692 -2.98 -24.08 -14.47
C THR A 692 -4.49 -23.77 -14.54
N SER A 693 -5.34 -24.58 -13.91
CA SER A 693 -6.80 -24.34 -13.86
C SER A 693 -7.15 -23.08 -13.07
N LEU A 694 -6.46 -22.81 -11.95
CA LEU A 694 -6.61 -21.59 -11.16
C LEU A 694 -6.19 -20.34 -11.95
N LEU A 695 -5.06 -20.41 -12.65
CA LEU A 695 -4.61 -19.36 -13.57
C LEU A 695 -5.61 -19.12 -14.68
N ASN A 696 -6.19 -20.16 -15.27
CA ASN A 696 -7.18 -20.03 -16.34
C ASN A 696 -8.45 -19.31 -15.87
N ALA A 697 -8.97 -19.67 -14.69
CA ALA A 697 -10.06 -18.94 -14.05
C ALA A 697 -9.69 -17.47 -13.79
N GLY A 698 -8.48 -17.21 -13.27
CA GLY A 698 -7.99 -15.87 -12.99
C GLY A 698 -7.82 -15.01 -14.24
N TYR A 699 -7.32 -15.60 -15.30
CA TYR A 699 -7.15 -15.00 -16.62
C TYR A 699 -8.48 -14.58 -17.22
N HIS A 700 -9.48 -15.48 -17.21
CA HIS A 700 -10.82 -15.13 -17.69
C HIS A 700 -11.51 -14.04 -16.85
N MET A 701 -11.37 -14.05 -15.51
CA MET A 701 -11.93 -12.98 -14.67
C MET A 701 -11.23 -11.63 -14.88
N LEU A 702 -9.91 -11.60 -15.06
CA LEU A 702 -9.19 -10.39 -15.46
C LEU A 702 -9.63 -9.90 -16.84
N LEU A 703 -9.81 -10.82 -17.80
CA LEU A 703 -10.30 -10.49 -19.14
C LEU A 703 -11.74 -9.93 -19.09
N GLU A 704 -12.62 -10.49 -18.27
CA GLU A 704 -13.97 -9.95 -18.04
C GLU A 704 -13.95 -8.57 -17.35
N ALA A 705 -13.09 -8.38 -16.34
CA ALA A 705 -12.92 -7.08 -15.69
C ALA A 705 -12.44 -6.02 -16.69
N VAL A 706 -11.48 -6.34 -17.56
CA VAL A 706 -11.00 -5.46 -18.63
C VAL A 706 -12.06 -5.22 -19.71
N ARG A 707 -12.89 -6.21 -20.06
CA ARG A 707 -14.07 -6.02 -20.94
C ARG A 707 -15.11 -5.08 -20.34
N GLY A 708 -15.18 -4.98 -19.02
CA GLY A 708 -16.08 -4.08 -18.28
C GLY A 708 -15.64 -2.62 -18.23
N ILE A 709 -14.43 -2.29 -18.73
CA ILE A 709 -13.90 -0.92 -18.71
C ILE A 709 -14.55 -0.08 -19.83
N ASP A 710 -14.96 1.13 -19.47
CA ASP A 710 -15.39 2.16 -20.42
C ASP A 710 -14.18 2.97 -20.90
N LEU A 711 -13.84 2.82 -22.19
CA LEU A 711 -12.78 3.54 -22.90
C LEU A 711 -13.32 4.65 -23.81
N GLY A 712 -14.61 5.01 -23.69
CA GLY A 712 -15.25 6.05 -24.48
C GLY A 712 -15.10 5.82 -25.99
N GLU A 713 -14.45 6.76 -26.69
CA GLU A 713 -14.26 6.72 -28.14
C GLU A 713 -13.45 5.50 -28.65
N MET A 714 -12.77 4.74 -27.79
CA MET A 714 -11.96 3.58 -28.18
C MET A 714 -12.60 2.21 -27.85
N GLN A 715 -13.86 2.17 -27.40
CA GLN A 715 -14.54 0.92 -27.05
C GLN A 715 -14.58 -0.09 -28.21
N GLU A 716 -14.64 0.38 -29.46
CA GLU A 716 -14.62 -0.49 -30.65
C GLU A 716 -13.25 -1.15 -30.90
N LEU A 717 -12.14 -0.52 -30.50
CA LEU A 717 -10.81 -1.13 -30.57
C LEU A 717 -10.61 -2.19 -29.48
N LEU A 718 -11.21 -1.98 -28.29
CA LEU A 718 -11.06 -2.88 -27.15
C LEU A 718 -11.46 -4.32 -27.50
N GLY A 719 -12.60 -4.52 -28.17
CA GLY A 719 -13.04 -5.86 -28.59
C GLY A 719 -12.05 -6.54 -29.56
N SER A 720 -11.37 -5.77 -30.41
CA SER A 720 -10.35 -6.30 -31.33
C SER A 720 -9.06 -6.66 -30.60
N ILE A 721 -8.60 -5.80 -29.67
CA ILE A 721 -7.40 -6.05 -28.86
C ILE A 721 -7.62 -7.26 -27.94
N LEU A 722 -8.74 -7.32 -27.22
CA LEU A 722 -9.04 -8.41 -26.30
C LEU A 722 -9.26 -9.76 -27.00
N SER A 723 -9.64 -9.77 -28.27
CA SER A 723 -9.76 -11.01 -29.05
C SER A 723 -8.41 -11.72 -29.31
N LEU A 724 -7.28 -11.02 -29.13
CA LEU A 724 -5.94 -11.63 -29.15
C LEU A 724 -5.59 -12.32 -27.82
N PHE A 725 -6.34 -12.02 -26.76
CA PHE A 725 -6.16 -12.52 -25.39
C PHE A 725 -7.31 -13.45 -24.96
N ASP A 726 -8.14 -13.90 -25.90
CA ASP A 726 -9.33 -14.73 -25.63
C ASP A 726 -9.05 -16.20 -25.96
N PHE A 727 -8.31 -16.89 -25.08
CA PHE A 727 -7.98 -18.32 -25.19
C PHE A 727 -7.90 -18.99 -23.81
N GLU A 728 -8.09 -20.31 -23.77
CA GLU A 728 -7.93 -21.12 -22.55
C GLU A 728 -6.44 -21.45 -22.32
N ILE A 729 -6.02 -21.44 -21.06
CA ILE A 729 -4.67 -21.86 -20.65
C ILE A 729 -4.66 -23.38 -20.48
N ASP A 730 -4.03 -24.09 -21.42
CA ASP A 730 -3.85 -25.55 -21.38
C ASP A 730 -2.66 -25.95 -20.47
N ARG A 731 -1.62 -25.11 -20.38
CA ARG A 731 -0.42 -25.35 -19.56
C ARG A 731 0.23 -24.03 -19.12
N ALA A 732 0.58 -23.90 -17.84
CA ALA A 732 1.45 -22.81 -17.36
C ALA A 732 2.88 -23.32 -17.09
N CYS A 733 3.92 -22.55 -17.39
CA CYS A 733 5.31 -22.90 -17.04
C CYS A 733 6.21 -21.69 -16.76
N VAL A 734 7.31 -21.91 -16.03
CA VAL A 734 8.46 -20.98 -15.93
C VAL A 734 9.60 -21.56 -16.74
N ARG A 735 10.20 -20.79 -17.65
CA ARG A 735 11.34 -21.18 -18.50
C ARG A 735 12.51 -20.24 -18.21
N ALA A 736 13.64 -20.76 -17.76
CA ALA A 736 14.90 -20.01 -17.61
C ALA A 736 15.90 -20.46 -18.67
N ASP A 737 16.41 -19.52 -19.47
CA ASP A 737 17.44 -19.74 -20.48
C ASP A 737 18.78 -19.14 -19.98
N PHE A 738 19.82 -19.98 -19.95
CA PHE A 738 21.19 -19.65 -19.59
C PHE A 738 22.08 -19.70 -20.83
N VAL A 739 23.05 -18.79 -20.95
CA VAL A 739 24.05 -18.77 -22.03
C VAL A 739 25.43 -18.54 -21.43
N GLY A 740 26.40 -19.40 -21.71
CA GLY A 740 27.74 -19.35 -21.09
C GLY A 740 27.71 -19.51 -19.56
N GLY A 741 26.69 -20.20 -19.04
CA GLY A 741 26.43 -20.38 -17.61
C GLY A 741 25.69 -19.22 -16.91
N ALA A 742 25.65 -18.02 -17.52
CA ALA A 742 24.94 -16.87 -16.99
C ALA A 742 23.44 -16.91 -17.36
N LEU A 743 22.58 -16.38 -16.49
CA LEU A 743 21.14 -16.26 -16.75
C LEU A 743 20.90 -15.18 -17.82
N SER A 744 20.10 -15.50 -18.84
CA SER A 744 19.86 -14.61 -19.99
C SER A 744 18.39 -14.23 -20.17
N ASP A 745 17.46 -15.16 -19.92
CA ASP A 745 16.01 -14.92 -19.93
C ASP A 745 15.33 -15.75 -18.83
N VAL A 746 14.29 -15.21 -18.22
CA VAL A 746 13.32 -15.96 -17.40
C VAL A 746 11.92 -15.62 -17.90
N SER A 747 11.23 -16.56 -18.53
CA SER A 747 9.87 -16.36 -19.04
C SER A 747 8.85 -17.20 -18.28
N PHE A 748 7.84 -16.54 -17.69
CA PHE A 748 6.60 -17.21 -17.32
C PHE A 748 5.71 -17.32 -18.56
N ARG A 749 5.12 -18.48 -18.81
CA ARG A 749 4.39 -18.79 -20.05
C ARG A 749 3.05 -19.41 -19.75
N LEU A 750 1.99 -18.92 -20.40
CA LEU A 750 0.64 -19.48 -20.38
C LEU A 750 0.35 -19.99 -21.79
N ILE A 751 0.39 -21.30 -21.97
CA ILE A 751 0.37 -21.97 -23.27
C ILE A 751 -1.03 -22.52 -23.55
N ASN A 752 -1.55 -22.23 -24.75
CA ASN A 752 -2.69 -22.87 -25.39
C ASN A 752 -2.17 -23.85 -26.45
N ASP A 753 -2.48 -25.13 -26.34
CA ASP A 753 -1.99 -26.20 -27.24
C ASP A 753 -2.88 -26.29 -28.51
N GLY A 754 -3.08 -25.15 -29.18
CA GLY A 754 -3.69 -25.07 -30.51
C GLY A 754 -5.21 -25.16 -30.59
N THR A 755 -5.91 -24.95 -29.47
CA THR A 755 -7.39 -24.94 -29.39
C THR A 755 -8.02 -23.58 -29.72
N SER A 756 -7.22 -22.51 -29.79
CA SER A 756 -7.66 -21.15 -30.11
C SER A 756 -8.47 -21.03 -31.42
N ALA A 757 -9.58 -20.28 -31.35
CA ALA A 757 -10.46 -20.01 -32.48
C ALA A 757 -9.83 -19.09 -33.55
N MET A 758 -8.80 -18.31 -33.21
CA MET A 758 -8.10 -17.41 -34.14
C MET A 758 -7.13 -18.17 -35.07
N LEU A 759 -6.39 -19.15 -34.54
CA LEU A 759 -5.37 -19.92 -35.27
C LEU A 759 -5.39 -21.41 -34.90
N PRO A 760 -6.38 -22.18 -35.38
CA PRO A 760 -6.53 -23.60 -35.01
C PRO A 760 -5.32 -24.45 -35.41
N GLY A 761 -4.82 -25.27 -34.48
CA GLY A 761 -3.67 -26.16 -34.72
C GLY A 761 -2.30 -25.48 -34.72
N ARG A 762 -2.18 -24.32 -34.06
CA ARG A 762 -0.91 -23.67 -33.72
C ARG A 762 -0.85 -23.42 -32.23
N ASP A 763 0.17 -23.94 -31.56
CA ASP A 763 0.40 -23.64 -30.14
C ASP A 763 0.60 -22.13 -29.99
N LEU A 764 -0.15 -21.50 -29.09
CA LEU A 764 -0.08 -20.07 -28.79
C LEU A 764 0.35 -19.91 -27.33
N ALA A 765 1.56 -19.42 -27.10
CA ALA A 765 2.02 -19.12 -25.75
C ALA A 765 1.92 -17.61 -25.47
N PHE A 766 1.18 -17.23 -24.42
CA PHE A 766 1.39 -15.95 -23.76
C PHE A 766 2.74 -16.00 -23.05
N VAL A 767 3.67 -15.11 -23.39
CA VAL A 767 5.02 -15.11 -22.81
C VAL A 767 5.20 -13.85 -21.96
N LEU A 768 5.06 -13.98 -20.64
CA LEU A 768 5.62 -13.03 -19.67
C LEU A 768 7.14 -13.24 -19.61
N GLY A 769 7.84 -12.79 -20.66
CA GLY A 769 9.29 -12.90 -20.79
C GLY A 769 10.05 -11.85 -19.99
N MET A 770 11.02 -12.26 -19.20
CA MET A 770 11.99 -11.40 -18.54
C MET A 770 13.38 -11.63 -19.15
N THR A 771 13.62 -11.01 -20.30
CA THR A 771 14.98 -10.88 -20.82
C THR A 771 15.70 -9.86 -19.93
N MET A 772 16.81 -10.26 -19.31
CA MET A 772 17.49 -9.42 -18.32
C MET A 772 18.27 -8.30 -19.02
N GLY A 773 17.75 -7.06 -18.92
CA GLY A 773 18.39 -5.85 -19.44
C GLY A 773 19.50 -5.31 -18.53
N GLU A 774 20.09 -4.18 -18.93
CA GLU A 774 20.94 -3.40 -18.02
C GLU A 774 20.11 -2.93 -16.81
N ALA A 775 20.59 -3.23 -15.60
CA ALA A 775 19.96 -2.81 -14.34
C ALA A 775 19.88 -1.27 -14.26
N MET A 776 18.74 -0.74 -13.83
CA MET A 776 18.58 0.71 -13.70
C MET A 776 19.40 1.27 -12.55
N ALA A 777 19.72 2.56 -12.63
CA ALA A 777 20.39 3.23 -11.52
C ALA A 777 19.46 3.26 -10.29
N ALA A 778 20.03 3.11 -9.09
CA ALA A 778 19.26 3.14 -7.84
C ALA A 778 18.41 4.42 -7.73
N GLY A 779 17.11 4.27 -7.47
CA GLY A 779 16.15 5.39 -7.41
C GLY A 779 15.69 5.94 -8.77
N GLU A 780 15.98 5.27 -9.89
CA GLU A 780 15.43 5.62 -11.21
C GLU A 780 14.01 5.07 -11.39
N ILE A 781 13.77 3.83 -10.97
CA ILE A 781 12.45 3.19 -11.02
C ILE A 781 11.43 3.89 -10.12
N ASP A 782 11.84 4.29 -8.90
CA ASP A 782 10.98 5.00 -7.96
C ASP A 782 10.47 6.33 -8.55
N LYS A 783 11.29 7.05 -9.33
CA LYS A 783 10.87 8.28 -10.01
C LYS A 783 9.84 8.06 -11.11
N VAL A 784 9.87 6.90 -11.78
CA VAL A 784 8.84 6.53 -12.76
C VAL A 784 7.51 6.31 -12.04
N PHE A 785 7.54 5.59 -10.92
CA PHE A 785 6.38 5.35 -10.07
C PHE A 785 5.85 6.66 -9.42
N GLU A 786 6.71 7.54 -8.92
CA GLU A 786 6.36 8.90 -8.47
C GLU A 786 5.68 9.71 -9.59
N GLY A 787 6.15 9.60 -10.83
CA GLY A 787 5.53 10.25 -12.00
C GLY A 787 4.13 9.73 -12.30
N LEU A 788 3.93 8.40 -12.26
CA LEU A 788 2.63 7.76 -12.45
C LEU A 788 1.65 8.10 -11.33
N GLN A 789 2.10 8.08 -10.06
CA GLN A 789 1.32 8.56 -8.91
C GLN A 789 0.98 10.05 -9.06
N GLY A 790 1.88 10.87 -9.59
CA GLY A 790 1.62 12.28 -9.90
C GLY A 790 0.53 12.48 -10.96
N HIS A 791 0.51 11.63 -12.00
CA HIS A 791 -0.56 11.63 -13.00
C HIS A 791 -1.91 11.18 -12.40
N LEU A 792 -1.91 10.16 -11.53
CA LEU A 792 -3.10 9.72 -10.79
C LEU A 792 -3.64 10.84 -9.89
N ALA A 793 -2.79 11.46 -9.06
CA ALA A 793 -3.18 12.53 -8.15
C ALA A 793 -3.73 13.75 -8.89
N ALA A 794 -3.12 14.16 -10.01
CA ALA A 794 -3.62 15.24 -10.86
C ALA A 794 -4.99 14.89 -11.50
N TYR A 795 -5.19 13.63 -11.88
CA TYR A 795 -6.49 13.17 -12.37
C TYR A 795 -7.53 13.16 -11.24
N GLU A 796 -7.20 12.68 -10.05
CA GLU A 796 -8.10 12.70 -8.88
C GLU A 796 -8.50 14.12 -8.48
N GLU A 797 -7.55 15.06 -8.43
CA GLU A 797 -7.76 16.48 -8.13
C GLU A 797 -8.81 17.11 -9.06
N GLY A 798 -8.74 16.80 -10.36
CA GLY A 798 -9.69 17.27 -11.37
C GLY A 798 -11.09 16.64 -11.31
N THR A 799 -11.32 15.58 -10.51
CA THR A 799 -12.55 14.76 -10.56
C THR A 799 -13.82 15.57 -10.32
N ALA A 800 -13.88 16.35 -9.25
CA ALA A 800 -15.06 17.15 -8.92
C ALA A 800 -15.41 18.17 -10.01
N VAL A 801 -14.39 18.70 -10.71
CA VAL A 801 -14.58 19.65 -11.82
C VAL A 801 -15.06 18.91 -13.08
N ARG A 802 -14.51 17.73 -13.40
CA ARG A 802 -15.00 16.89 -14.52
C ARG A 802 -16.45 16.47 -14.31
N GLU A 803 -16.81 15.99 -13.12
CA GLU A 803 -18.19 15.62 -12.78
C GLU A 803 -19.14 16.83 -12.88
N ALA A 804 -18.72 18.00 -12.41
CA ALA A 804 -19.50 19.23 -12.56
C ALA A 804 -19.69 19.63 -14.03
N VAL A 805 -18.63 19.58 -14.85
CA VAL A 805 -18.69 19.88 -16.29
C VAL A 805 -19.59 18.89 -17.03
N GLU A 806 -19.45 17.57 -16.81
CA GLU A 806 -20.31 16.57 -17.45
C GLU A 806 -21.77 16.67 -17.00
N LYS A 807 -22.01 16.99 -15.72
CA LYS A 807 -23.37 17.28 -15.24
C LYS A 807 -23.95 18.53 -15.91
N LEU A 808 -23.17 19.62 -16.02
CA LEU A 808 -23.58 20.85 -16.70
C LEU A 808 -23.85 20.63 -18.20
N LYS A 809 -23.09 19.74 -18.88
CA LYS A 809 -23.36 19.30 -20.26
C LYS A 809 -24.63 18.46 -20.37
N ALA A 810 -24.82 17.49 -19.48
CA ALA A 810 -25.95 16.55 -19.51
C ALA A 810 -27.29 17.19 -19.11
N ASP A 811 -27.25 18.13 -18.17
CA ASP A 811 -28.39 19.02 -17.90
C ASP A 811 -28.54 20.07 -19.01
N GLY A 812 -27.44 20.51 -19.62
CA GLY A 812 -27.40 21.61 -20.58
C GLY A 812 -27.86 22.93 -19.93
N VAL A 813 -28.29 23.89 -20.75
CA VAL A 813 -28.96 25.12 -20.27
C VAL A 813 -30.41 24.80 -19.86
N ARG A 814 -30.57 23.96 -18.84
CA ARG A 814 -31.87 23.58 -18.24
C ARG A 814 -32.34 24.65 -17.26
N TYR A 815 -33.26 25.51 -17.71
CA TYR A 815 -34.30 26.24 -16.95
C TYR A 815 -33.98 26.61 -15.49
N LEU A 816 -32.76 27.09 -15.24
CA LEU A 816 -32.27 27.55 -13.95
C LEU A 816 -31.71 28.95 -14.20
N GLY A 817 -32.20 29.91 -13.40
CA GLY A 817 -31.92 31.34 -13.51
C GLY A 817 -30.47 31.69 -13.13
N ASP A 818 -30.32 32.72 -12.31
CA ASP A 818 -29.00 33.15 -11.80
C ASP A 818 -28.25 32.02 -11.07
N SER A 819 -28.95 30.97 -10.62
CA SER A 819 -28.39 29.74 -10.06
C SER A 819 -27.59 28.90 -11.06
N TYR A 820 -27.91 28.88 -12.35
CA TYR A 820 -27.11 28.17 -13.35
C TYR A 820 -25.79 28.89 -13.62
N LYS A 821 -25.84 30.22 -13.72
CA LYS A 821 -24.65 31.07 -13.84
C LYS A 821 -23.72 30.92 -12.63
N ALA A 822 -24.29 30.90 -11.43
CA ALA A 822 -23.52 30.63 -10.21
C ALA A 822 -22.80 29.27 -10.26
N LEU A 823 -23.44 28.21 -10.77
CA LEU A 823 -22.81 26.89 -10.94
C LEU A 823 -21.72 26.87 -12.02
N LEU A 824 -21.93 27.56 -13.16
CA LEU A 824 -20.91 27.72 -14.20
C LEU A 824 -19.68 28.47 -13.65
N ASP A 825 -19.89 29.59 -12.97
CA ASP A 825 -18.83 30.42 -12.40
C ASP A 825 -18.12 29.73 -11.22
N GLU A 826 -18.85 28.98 -10.38
CA GLU A 826 -18.26 28.15 -9.32
C GLU A 826 -17.40 27.02 -9.90
N THR A 827 -17.83 26.40 -11.01
CA THR A 827 -17.08 25.36 -11.71
C THR A 827 -15.82 25.92 -12.38
N ALA A 828 -15.91 27.10 -13.01
CA ALA A 828 -14.75 27.79 -13.57
C ALA A 828 -13.76 28.21 -12.46
N ALA A 829 -14.25 28.78 -11.36
CA ALA A 829 -13.40 29.11 -10.21
C ALA A 829 -12.85 27.87 -9.49
N ALA A 830 -13.47 26.70 -9.61
CA ALA A 830 -12.90 25.43 -9.16
C ALA A 830 -11.77 24.96 -10.10
N TYR A 831 -11.95 25.06 -11.42
CA TYR A 831 -10.90 24.80 -12.40
C TYR A 831 -9.66 25.70 -12.22
N ASP A 832 -9.86 27.00 -11.97
CA ASP A 832 -8.75 27.95 -11.74
C ASP A 832 -7.95 27.67 -10.46
N ARG A 833 -8.51 26.87 -9.53
CA ARG A 833 -7.85 26.42 -8.30
C ARG A 833 -7.09 25.10 -8.45
N LEU A 834 -7.29 24.37 -9.55
CA LEU A 834 -6.58 23.13 -9.84
C LEU A 834 -5.10 23.39 -10.14
N SER A 835 -4.25 22.41 -9.84
CA SER A 835 -2.88 22.36 -10.35
C SER A 835 -2.84 22.36 -11.88
N VAL A 836 -1.77 22.86 -12.48
CA VAL A 836 -1.60 22.91 -13.95
C VAL A 836 -1.72 21.51 -14.57
N ALA A 837 -1.23 20.47 -13.90
CA ALA A 837 -1.38 19.09 -14.33
C ALA A 837 -2.85 18.63 -14.32
N ALA A 838 -3.59 18.95 -13.24
CA ALA A 838 -5.01 18.62 -13.12
C ALA A 838 -5.88 19.38 -14.13
N GLN A 839 -5.56 20.64 -14.42
CA GLN A 839 -6.24 21.45 -15.45
C GLN A 839 -6.22 20.78 -16.83
N TYR A 840 -5.11 20.14 -17.23
CA TYR A 840 -5.04 19.41 -18.51
C TYR A 840 -5.97 18.19 -18.58
N THR A 841 -6.44 17.66 -17.44
CA THR A 841 -7.36 16.51 -17.40
C THR A 841 -8.83 16.89 -17.63
N VAL A 842 -9.18 18.18 -17.60
CA VAL A 842 -10.58 18.67 -17.68
C VAL A 842 -10.88 19.28 -19.05
N ASP A 843 -12.04 18.95 -19.62
CA ASP A 843 -12.58 19.63 -20.82
C ASP A 843 -13.11 21.03 -20.47
N TYR A 844 -12.18 21.98 -20.30
CA TYR A 844 -12.51 23.38 -20.08
C TYR A 844 -13.07 24.08 -21.33
N SER A 845 -12.83 23.54 -22.52
CA SER A 845 -13.43 24.00 -23.78
C SER A 845 -14.96 23.89 -23.73
N GLY A 846 -15.48 22.71 -23.35
CA GLY A 846 -16.93 22.51 -23.17
C GLY A 846 -17.55 23.47 -22.14
N LEU A 847 -16.85 23.75 -21.03
CA LEU A 847 -17.31 24.74 -20.04
C LEU A 847 -17.34 26.16 -20.61
N THR A 848 -16.31 26.54 -21.37
CA THR A 848 -16.21 27.86 -22.00
C THR A 848 -17.35 28.09 -23.01
N ASP A 849 -17.69 27.07 -23.81
CA ASP A 849 -18.81 27.14 -24.76
C ASP A 849 -20.17 27.22 -24.05
N MET A 850 -20.36 26.52 -22.92
CA MET A 850 -21.58 26.64 -22.10
C MET A 850 -21.75 28.03 -21.46
N ILE A 851 -20.67 28.62 -20.93
CA ILE A 851 -20.68 30.00 -20.43
C ILE A 851 -21.09 30.98 -21.53
N LYS A 852 -20.54 30.79 -22.74
CA LYS A 852 -20.81 31.63 -23.90
C LYS A 852 -22.25 31.51 -24.41
N ASP A 853 -22.86 30.30 -24.43
CA ASP A 853 -24.29 30.14 -24.77
C ASP A 853 -25.17 30.83 -23.73
N PHE A 854 -24.89 30.64 -22.43
CA PHE A 854 -25.61 31.31 -21.36
C PHE A 854 -25.56 32.85 -21.46
N ASP A 855 -24.36 33.43 -21.57
CA ASP A 855 -24.20 34.89 -21.65
C ASP A 855 -24.88 35.47 -22.91
N THR A 856 -24.86 34.72 -24.02
CA THR A 856 -25.55 35.08 -25.27
C THR A 856 -27.07 35.09 -25.11
N LEU A 857 -27.63 34.11 -24.40
CA LEU A 857 -29.07 34.02 -24.14
C LEU A 857 -29.55 35.08 -23.14
N ARG A 858 -28.79 35.29 -22.06
CA ARG A 858 -29.19 36.16 -20.94
C ARG A 858 -29.14 37.65 -21.30
N LYS A 859 -28.19 38.07 -22.13
CA LYS A 859 -27.95 39.49 -22.46
C LYS A 859 -29.20 40.30 -22.88
N PRO A 860 -30.00 39.91 -23.90
CA PRO A 860 -31.19 40.69 -24.28
C PRO A 860 -32.29 40.67 -23.21
N VAL A 861 -32.36 39.60 -22.39
CA VAL A 861 -33.31 39.51 -21.27
C VAL A 861 -32.97 40.54 -20.18
N ASP A 862 -31.69 40.63 -19.80
CA ASP A 862 -31.22 41.60 -18.81
C ASP A 862 -31.32 43.05 -19.33
N GLU A 863 -31.05 43.29 -20.63
CA GLU A 863 -31.32 44.58 -21.27
C GLU A 863 -32.80 44.97 -21.10
N LEU A 864 -33.75 44.06 -21.40
CA LEU A 864 -35.19 44.33 -21.28
C LEU A 864 -35.63 44.55 -19.83
N LEU A 865 -35.19 43.71 -18.89
CA LEU A 865 -35.47 43.87 -17.46
C LEU A 865 -35.00 45.24 -16.94
N GLY A 866 -33.84 45.70 -17.40
CA GLY A 866 -33.32 47.03 -17.13
C GLY A 866 -34.26 48.14 -17.62
N TYR A 867 -34.84 48.00 -18.83
CA TYR A 867 -35.83 48.95 -19.34
C TYR A 867 -37.17 48.86 -18.60
N ILE A 868 -37.70 47.68 -18.28
CA ILE A 868 -38.94 47.53 -17.47
C ILE A 868 -38.83 48.33 -16.17
N VAL A 869 -37.68 48.27 -15.48
CA VAL A 869 -37.42 49.05 -14.26
C VAL A 869 -37.38 50.58 -14.50
N LYS A 870 -36.91 51.05 -15.66
CA LYS A 870 -36.98 52.48 -16.04
C LYS A 870 -38.41 52.91 -16.36
N LEU A 871 -39.11 52.11 -17.16
CA LEU A 871 -40.50 52.35 -17.58
C LEU A 871 -41.43 52.47 -16.38
N ARG A 872 -41.24 51.62 -15.35
CA ARG A 872 -41.95 51.69 -14.07
C ARG A 872 -41.77 53.02 -13.31
N LYS A 873 -40.69 53.76 -13.54
CA LYS A 873 -40.37 55.02 -12.83
C LYS A 873 -40.80 56.28 -13.57
N GLU A 874 -40.35 56.44 -14.82
CA GLU A 874 -40.47 57.71 -15.57
C GLU A 874 -40.94 57.56 -17.03
N GLY A 875 -41.01 56.33 -17.57
CA GLY A 875 -41.70 55.99 -18.83
C GLY A 875 -41.57 56.98 -20.00
N LYS A 876 -40.37 57.19 -20.53
CA LYS A 876 -40.14 58.07 -21.69
C LYS A 876 -40.32 57.32 -23.01
N ALA A 877 -40.69 58.05 -24.07
CA ALA A 877 -40.85 57.48 -25.42
C ALA A 877 -39.62 56.67 -25.87
N GLU A 878 -38.42 57.24 -25.71
CA GLU A 878 -37.14 56.59 -26.04
C GLU A 878 -36.91 55.28 -25.27
N ASP A 879 -37.34 55.19 -24.00
CA ASP A 879 -37.22 53.96 -23.21
C ASP A 879 -38.24 52.89 -23.68
N TYR A 880 -39.42 53.29 -24.16
CA TYR A 880 -40.42 52.37 -24.73
C TYR A 880 -39.98 51.84 -26.10
N GLU A 881 -39.49 52.71 -26.98
CA GLU A 881 -38.91 52.31 -28.28
C GLU A 881 -37.74 51.33 -28.10
N LYS A 882 -36.86 51.56 -27.12
CA LYS A 882 -35.76 50.64 -26.81
C LYS A 882 -36.23 49.31 -26.23
N ALA A 883 -37.26 49.30 -25.40
CA ALA A 883 -37.85 48.06 -24.88
C ALA A 883 -38.53 47.24 -25.99
N ALA A 884 -39.20 47.91 -26.95
CA ALA A 884 -39.78 47.27 -28.14
C ALA A 884 -38.70 46.66 -29.05
N GLU A 885 -37.64 47.40 -29.40
CA GLU A 885 -36.48 46.85 -30.17
C GLU A 885 -35.95 45.56 -29.52
N ILE A 886 -35.86 45.52 -28.18
CA ILE A 886 -35.34 44.33 -27.49
C ILE A 886 -36.36 43.18 -27.52
N TYR A 887 -37.62 43.43 -27.14
CA TYR A 887 -38.62 42.36 -27.00
C TYR A 887 -39.09 41.81 -28.36
N ASP A 888 -39.32 42.66 -29.36
CA ASP A 888 -39.88 42.24 -30.65
C ASP A 888 -38.79 41.74 -31.63
N GLU A 889 -37.56 42.27 -31.57
CA GLU A 889 -36.49 41.92 -32.53
C GLU A 889 -35.34 41.08 -31.93
N LYS A 890 -34.95 41.28 -30.66
CA LYS A 890 -33.76 40.61 -30.08
C LYS A 890 -34.10 39.34 -29.29
N ILE A 891 -35.28 39.26 -28.68
CA ILE A 891 -35.76 38.05 -27.99
C ILE A 891 -36.34 37.11 -29.05
N SER A 892 -35.54 36.14 -29.48
CA SER A 892 -35.85 35.27 -30.62
C SER A 892 -35.67 33.76 -30.34
N ASP A 893 -34.87 33.41 -29.33
CA ASP A 893 -34.77 32.03 -28.84
C ASP A 893 -35.85 31.80 -27.76
N PRO A 894 -36.70 30.75 -27.86
CA PRO A 894 -37.74 30.46 -26.86
C PRO A 894 -37.23 30.40 -25.41
N ARG A 895 -35.97 30.01 -25.18
CA ARG A 895 -35.34 29.97 -23.85
C ARG A 895 -35.28 31.35 -23.20
N GLN A 896 -35.18 32.43 -24.00
CA GLN A 896 -35.06 33.81 -23.52
C GLN A 896 -36.37 34.31 -22.89
N LEU A 897 -37.53 33.92 -23.42
CA LEU A 897 -38.84 34.24 -22.84
C LEU A 897 -39.04 33.56 -21.48
N GLU A 898 -38.56 32.31 -21.34
CA GLU A 898 -38.59 31.59 -20.07
C GLU A 898 -37.66 32.24 -19.02
N TYR A 899 -36.48 32.73 -19.44
CA TYR A 899 -35.56 33.49 -18.59
C TYR A 899 -36.07 34.89 -18.19
N LEU A 900 -36.83 35.56 -19.07
CA LEU A 900 -37.54 36.80 -18.74
C LEU A 900 -38.60 36.53 -17.67
N GLY A 901 -39.30 35.41 -17.82
CA GLY A 901 -40.31 34.95 -16.89
C GLY A 901 -41.65 35.65 -17.14
N ARG A 902 -42.71 34.84 -17.15
CA ARG A 902 -44.08 35.25 -17.48
C ARG A 902 -44.55 36.53 -16.78
N PHE A 903 -44.17 36.77 -15.53
CA PHE A 903 -44.58 37.98 -14.80
C PHE A 903 -43.91 39.27 -15.31
N ALA A 904 -42.64 39.21 -15.74
CA ALA A 904 -41.95 40.38 -16.29
C ALA A 904 -42.39 40.65 -17.74
N GLU A 905 -42.68 39.60 -18.50
CA GLU A 905 -43.34 39.67 -19.80
C GLU A 905 -44.74 40.30 -19.70
N GLU A 906 -45.60 39.80 -18.80
CA GLU A 906 -46.94 40.36 -18.55
C GLU A 906 -46.85 41.83 -18.06
N GLU A 907 -45.91 42.18 -17.18
CA GLU A 907 -45.67 43.57 -16.74
C GLU A 907 -45.22 44.47 -17.91
N TYR A 908 -44.28 44.01 -18.74
CA TYR A 908 -43.84 44.77 -19.91
C TYR A 908 -44.99 45.04 -20.89
N LEU A 909 -45.76 44.00 -21.23
CA LEU A 909 -46.89 44.12 -22.14
C LEU A 909 -47.99 45.03 -21.56
N GLU A 910 -48.21 45.04 -20.24
CA GLU A 910 -49.12 45.99 -19.59
C GLU A 910 -48.62 47.44 -19.66
N LEU A 911 -47.32 47.67 -19.41
CA LEU A 911 -46.69 48.99 -19.53
C LEU A 911 -46.76 49.51 -20.98
N ARG A 912 -46.41 48.68 -21.97
CA ARG A 912 -46.49 49.01 -23.41
C ARG A 912 -47.93 49.32 -23.82
N ARG A 913 -48.88 48.43 -23.54
CA ARG A 913 -50.32 48.63 -23.83
C ARG A 913 -50.84 49.95 -23.27
N LYS A 914 -50.45 50.32 -22.05
CA LYS A 914 -50.84 51.58 -21.43
C LYS A 914 -50.25 52.79 -22.16
N TYR A 915 -48.95 52.76 -22.45
CA TYR A 915 -48.27 53.84 -23.18
C TYR A 915 -48.82 54.02 -24.61
N GLU A 916 -49.01 52.92 -25.33
CA GLU A 916 -49.62 52.93 -26.66
C GLU A 916 -51.01 53.55 -26.63
N LYS A 917 -51.88 53.10 -25.71
CA LYS A 917 -53.23 53.63 -25.55
C LYS A 917 -53.28 55.11 -25.16
N ASP A 918 -52.46 55.53 -24.20
CA ASP A 918 -52.55 56.85 -23.58
C ASP A 918 -51.73 57.91 -24.34
N VAL A 919 -50.77 57.52 -25.19
CA VAL A 919 -49.84 58.42 -25.90
C VAL A 919 -49.79 58.17 -27.41
N VAL A 920 -49.46 56.95 -27.85
CA VAL A 920 -49.18 56.66 -29.27
C VAL A 920 -50.45 56.69 -30.12
N VAL A 921 -51.52 56.02 -29.69
CA VAL A 921 -52.81 55.95 -30.39
C VAL A 921 -53.47 57.35 -30.52
N PRO A 922 -53.51 58.21 -29.48
CA PRO A 922 -53.95 59.59 -29.63
C PRO A 922 -53.14 60.40 -30.65
N ALA A 923 -51.80 60.30 -30.60
CA ALA A 923 -50.93 61.01 -31.55
C ALA A 923 -51.11 60.49 -32.99
N LEU A 924 -51.22 59.17 -33.17
CA LEU A 924 -51.49 58.56 -34.47
C LEU A 924 -52.85 58.98 -35.02
N ASN A 925 -53.92 58.97 -34.22
CA ASN A 925 -55.24 59.46 -34.64
C ASN A 925 -55.19 60.96 -35.02
N GLU A 926 -54.38 61.78 -34.34
CA GLU A 926 -54.18 63.18 -34.71
C GLU A 926 -53.49 63.31 -36.08
N GLU A 927 -52.42 62.54 -36.33
CA GLU A 927 -51.73 62.53 -37.63
C GLU A 927 -52.61 61.97 -38.77
N LEU A 928 -53.37 60.90 -38.52
CA LEU A 928 -54.34 60.34 -39.46
C LEU A 928 -55.37 61.40 -39.90
N SER A 929 -55.90 62.18 -38.94
CA SER A 929 -56.85 63.26 -39.23
C SER A 929 -56.28 64.40 -40.10
N LYS A 930 -54.95 64.49 -40.23
CA LYS A 930 -54.26 65.48 -41.08
C LYS A 930 -54.05 64.99 -42.51
N LEU A 931 -54.20 63.69 -42.82
CA LEU A 931 -53.92 63.05 -44.12
C LEU A 931 -54.93 63.40 -45.23
N ASP A 932 -55.29 64.68 -45.35
CA ASP A 932 -56.12 65.20 -46.43
C ASP A 932 -55.27 65.88 -47.52
N ARG A 933 -55.65 65.68 -48.79
CA ARG A 933 -54.94 66.21 -49.97
C ARG A 933 -54.79 67.74 -49.98
N THR A 934 -55.68 68.48 -49.31
CA THR A 934 -55.62 69.94 -49.19
C THR A 934 -54.52 70.43 -48.23
N ASN A 935 -54.13 69.61 -47.25
CA ASN A 935 -53.03 69.92 -46.32
C ASN A 935 -51.64 69.70 -46.94
N TYR A 936 -51.56 68.86 -47.98
CA TYR A 936 -50.32 68.46 -48.63
C TYR A 936 -50.35 68.79 -50.13
N PRO A 937 -49.83 69.98 -50.54
CA PRO A 937 -49.80 70.38 -51.95
C PRO A 937 -48.99 69.44 -52.85
N ASP A 938 -47.92 68.85 -52.32
CA ASP A 938 -47.09 67.86 -53.00
C ASP A 938 -47.56 66.44 -52.67
N ALA A 939 -47.87 65.64 -53.70
CA ALA A 939 -48.28 64.25 -53.55
C ALA A 939 -47.26 63.41 -52.79
N ARG A 940 -45.95 63.67 -52.97
CA ARG A 940 -44.87 62.93 -52.30
C ARG A 940 -44.90 63.14 -50.79
N ASP A 941 -45.28 64.33 -50.32
CA ASP A 941 -45.27 64.63 -48.89
C ASP A 941 -46.48 63.99 -48.18
N LEU A 942 -47.64 63.90 -48.85
CA LEU A 942 -48.78 63.11 -48.35
C LEU A 942 -48.48 61.61 -48.32
N ILE A 943 -47.85 61.07 -49.38
CA ILE A 943 -47.40 59.66 -49.41
C ILE A 943 -46.43 59.38 -48.24
N THR A 944 -45.51 60.31 -47.98
CA THR A 944 -44.54 60.19 -46.88
C THR A 944 -45.23 60.26 -45.50
N ALA A 945 -46.24 61.12 -45.33
CA ALA A 945 -47.02 61.21 -44.10
C ALA A 945 -47.87 59.95 -43.86
N ALA A 946 -48.57 59.47 -44.89
CA ALA A 946 -49.38 58.26 -44.82
C ALA A 946 -48.54 57.01 -44.50
N ALA A 947 -47.38 56.84 -45.16
CA ALA A 947 -46.46 55.73 -44.87
C ALA A 947 -45.86 55.78 -43.46
N LYS A 948 -45.65 56.98 -42.89
CA LYS A 948 -45.23 57.13 -41.48
C LYS A 948 -46.35 56.74 -40.51
N ALA A 949 -47.59 57.16 -40.77
CA ALA A 949 -48.75 56.78 -39.95
C ALA A 949 -48.99 55.26 -40.01
N GLU A 950 -48.84 54.65 -41.18
CA GLU A 950 -48.91 53.19 -41.36
C GLU A 950 -47.82 52.45 -40.58
N ALA A 951 -46.57 52.92 -40.65
CA ALA A 951 -45.47 52.30 -39.89
C ALA A 951 -45.70 52.38 -38.36
N VAL A 952 -46.19 53.51 -37.85
CA VAL A 952 -46.56 53.66 -36.43
C VAL A 952 -47.77 52.78 -36.08
N TYR A 953 -48.74 52.62 -36.99
CA TYR A 953 -49.86 51.71 -36.78
C TYR A 953 -49.38 50.26 -36.68
N GLU A 954 -48.51 49.80 -37.59
CA GLU A 954 -48.13 48.39 -37.65
C GLU A 954 -47.27 47.93 -36.46
N ASP A 955 -46.57 48.83 -35.79
CA ASP A 955 -45.78 48.58 -34.57
C ASP A 955 -46.63 48.45 -33.28
N LEU A 956 -47.91 48.86 -33.31
CA LEU A 956 -48.81 48.75 -32.17
C LEU A 956 -49.18 47.30 -31.83
N LEU A 957 -49.33 47.00 -30.54
CA LEU A 957 -49.96 45.76 -30.09
C LEU A 957 -51.37 45.61 -30.69
N ALA A 958 -51.80 44.37 -30.96
CA ALA A 958 -53.10 44.08 -31.59
C ALA A 958 -54.31 44.69 -30.84
N GLU A 959 -54.22 44.80 -29.51
CA GLU A 959 -55.25 45.42 -28.67
C GLU A 959 -55.25 46.96 -28.78
N SER A 960 -54.10 47.57 -29.04
CA SER A 960 -53.92 49.02 -29.28
C SER A 960 -54.33 49.41 -30.71
N LYS A 961 -54.01 48.57 -31.71
CA LYS A 961 -54.49 48.72 -33.11
C LYS A 961 -56.02 48.89 -33.16
N ALA A 962 -56.75 48.12 -32.36
CA ALA A 962 -58.21 48.20 -32.25
C ALA A 962 -58.76 49.52 -31.67
N LEU A 963 -57.91 50.42 -31.15
CA LEU A 963 -58.27 51.74 -30.63
C LEU A 963 -57.99 52.88 -31.63
N VAL A 964 -57.40 52.58 -32.78
CA VAL A 964 -57.16 53.54 -33.87
C VAL A 964 -58.45 53.68 -34.69
N THR A 965 -58.99 54.89 -34.76
CA THR A 965 -60.37 55.12 -35.24
C THR A 965 -60.48 55.52 -36.71
N ASP A 966 -59.37 55.93 -37.33
CA ASP A 966 -59.36 56.51 -38.69
C ASP A 966 -58.24 55.93 -39.57
N TYR A 967 -57.95 54.63 -39.43
CA TYR A 967 -56.91 53.95 -40.23
C TYR A 967 -57.20 54.01 -41.74
N GLU A 968 -58.48 54.02 -42.12
CA GLU A 968 -58.93 54.17 -43.52
C GLU A 968 -58.44 55.48 -44.16
N ALA A 969 -58.09 56.52 -43.37
CA ALA A 969 -57.51 57.76 -43.88
C ALA A 969 -56.18 57.56 -44.62
N ILE A 970 -55.37 56.54 -44.26
CA ILE A 970 -54.15 56.19 -45.02
C ILE A 970 -54.51 55.80 -46.45
N GLU A 971 -55.46 54.88 -46.61
CA GLU A 971 -55.86 54.38 -47.92
C GLU A 971 -56.62 55.45 -48.73
N ALA A 972 -57.45 56.26 -48.07
CA ALA A 972 -58.08 57.44 -48.69
C ALA A 972 -57.04 58.46 -49.19
N ALA A 973 -55.97 58.71 -48.42
CA ALA A 973 -54.88 59.60 -48.83
C ALA A 973 -54.12 59.06 -50.05
N ARG A 974 -53.86 57.75 -50.12
CA ARG A 974 -53.27 57.09 -51.31
C ARG A 974 -54.16 57.28 -52.54
N GLN A 975 -55.46 57.00 -52.41
CA GLN A 975 -56.42 57.14 -53.51
C GLN A 975 -56.54 58.59 -53.98
N ALA A 976 -56.45 59.57 -53.07
CA ALA A 976 -56.51 60.99 -53.38
C ALA A 976 -55.29 61.51 -54.17
N VAL A 977 -54.10 60.91 -54.03
CA VAL A 977 -52.92 61.30 -54.80
C VAL A 977 -52.73 60.50 -56.09
N ALA A 978 -53.22 59.26 -56.15
CA ALA A 978 -52.94 58.32 -57.25
C ALA A 978 -53.14 58.88 -58.69
N PRO A 979 -54.13 59.75 -59.00
CA PRO A 979 -54.26 60.37 -60.31
C PRO A 979 -53.09 61.31 -60.70
N ASP A 980 -52.47 61.97 -59.71
CA ASP A 980 -51.41 62.96 -59.92
C ASP A 980 -50.01 62.33 -59.99
N VAL A 981 -49.81 61.16 -59.34
CA VAL A 981 -48.49 60.55 -59.15
C VAL A 981 -47.73 60.28 -60.46
N PRO A 982 -48.32 59.73 -61.54
CA PRO A 982 -47.59 59.46 -62.78
C PRO A 982 -46.99 60.73 -63.41
N ALA A 983 -47.75 61.84 -63.41
CA ALA A 983 -47.27 63.13 -63.91
C ALA A 983 -46.23 63.76 -62.97
N ALA A 984 -46.43 63.64 -61.65
CA ALA A 984 -45.49 64.10 -60.65
C ALA A 984 -44.14 63.34 -60.71
N PHE A 985 -44.17 62.03 -61.00
CA PHE A 985 -42.97 61.22 -61.20
C PHE A 985 -42.18 61.68 -62.42
N VAL A 986 -42.83 61.82 -63.59
CA VAL A 986 -42.17 62.33 -64.82
C VAL A 986 -41.55 63.71 -64.57
N ALA A 987 -42.25 64.61 -63.87
CA ALA A 987 -41.73 65.92 -63.50
C ALA A 987 -40.56 65.85 -62.49
N ALA A 988 -40.61 64.93 -61.51
CA ALA A 988 -39.53 64.72 -60.55
C ALA A 988 -38.27 64.17 -61.23
N VAL A 989 -38.41 63.24 -62.18
CA VAL A 989 -37.29 62.72 -62.98
C VAL A 989 -36.70 63.82 -63.87
N ALA A 990 -37.53 64.63 -64.54
CA ALA A 990 -37.05 65.76 -65.33
C ALA A 990 -36.26 66.78 -64.46
N ALA A 991 -36.61 66.93 -63.19
CA ALA A 991 -35.91 67.79 -62.23
C ALA A 991 -34.57 67.21 -61.72
N ILE A 992 -34.30 65.91 -61.91
CA ILE A 992 -32.98 65.30 -61.64
C ILE A 992 -31.96 65.75 -62.70
N GLY A 993 -32.40 65.92 -63.96
CA GLY A 993 -31.54 66.24 -65.10
C GLY A 993 -31.09 65.01 -65.90
N PRO A 994 -30.36 65.20 -67.02
CA PRO A 994 -29.84 64.12 -67.84
C PRO A 994 -28.73 63.34 -67.13
N VAL A 995 -28.55 62.07 -67.50
CA VAL A 995 -27.62 61.13 -66.84
C VAL A 995 -26.18 61.64 -66.87
N GLU A 996 -25.80 62.33 -67.94
CA GLU A 996 -24.46 62.87 -68.18
C GLU A 996 -24.10 64.07 -67.28
N GLU A 997 -25.11 64.77 -66.72
CA GLU A 997 -24.92 65.96 -65.86
C GLU A 997 -25.03 65.64 -64.36
N ILE A 998 -25.26 64.37 -63.99
CA ILE A 998 -25.39 63.93 -62.60
C ILE A 998 -24.07 64.16 -61.83
N THR A 999 -24.18 64.84 -60.69
CA THR A 999 -23.09 65.07 -59.74
C THR A 999 -23.39 64.40 -58.40
N ALA A 1000 -22.33 63.98 -57.68
CA ALA A 1000 -22.44 63.54 -56.29
C ALA A 1000 -22.91 64.70 -55.38
N GLY A 1001 -23.63 64.36 -54.31
CA GLY A 1001 -24.05 65.30 -53.27
C GLY A 1001 -25.52 65.14 -52.84
N ALA A 1002 -25.80 65.57 -51.62
CA ALA A 1002 -27.11 65.46 -50.99
C ALA A 1002 -28.26 66.12 -51.78
N GLU A 1003 -27.99 67.19 -52.56
CA GLU A 1003 -29.03 67.84 -53.38
C GLU A 1003 -29.50 66.94 -54.54
N THR A 1004 -28.57 66.29 -55.24
CA THR A 1004 -28.87 65.32 -56.30
C THR A 1004 -29.57 64.09 -55.72
N TYR A 1005 -29.09 63.60 -54.57
CA TYR A 1005 -29.74 62.51 -53.85
C TYR A 1005 -31.18 62.85 -53.43
N ALA A 1006 -31.46 64.07 -52.96
CA ALA A 1006 -32.81 64.49 -52.58
C ALA A 1006 -33.79 64.49 -53.76
N LYS A 1007 -33.33 64.88 -54.95
CA LYS A 1007 -34.13 64.81 -56.21
C LYS A 1007 -34.42 63.36 -56.60
N ILE A 1008 -33.40 62.50 -56.53
CA ILE A 1008 -33.52 61.05 -56.75
C ILE A 1008 -34.51 60.43 -55.74
N LEU A 1009 -34.39 60.76 -54.46
CA LEU A 1009 -35.28 60.25 -53.41
C LEU A 1009 -36.74 60.68 -53.63
N LYS A 1010 -36.99 61.92 -54.09
CA LYS A 1010 -38.33 62.38 -54.43
C LYS A 1010 -38.96 61.55 -55.56
N ALA A 1011 -38.20 61.27 -56.62
CA ALA A 1011 -38.66 60.41 -57.71
C ALA A 1011 -38.82 58.95 -57.27
N GLN A 1012 -37.93 58.43 -56.41
CA GLN A 1012 -38.01 57.10 -55.81
C GLN A 1012 -39.31 56.92 -55.01
N THR A 1013 -39.67 57.85 -54.12
CA THR A 1013 -40.91 57.75 -53.33
C THR A 1013 -42.16 57.68 -54.21
N LEU A 1014 -42.21 58.47 -55.29
CA LEU A 1014 -43.33 58.45 -56.24
C LEU A 1014 -43.37 57.15 -57.05
N ARG A 1015 -42.20 56.66 -57.50
CA ARG A 1015 -42.05 55.38 -58.20
C ARG A 1015 -42.50 54.19 -57.36
N ASP A 1016 -42.07 54.13 -56.10
CA ASP A 1016 -42.39 53.02 -55.20
C ASP A 1016 -43.88 53.03 -54.82
N PHE A 1017 -44.49 54.21 -54.70
CA PHE A 1017 -45.94 54.33 -54.59
C PHE A 1017 -46.65 53.72 -55.81
N MET A 1018 -46.21 54.05 -57.04
CA MET A 1018 -46.78 53.47 -58.26
C MET A 1018 -46.59 51.94 -58.31
N ALA A 1019 -45.45 51.44 -57.83
CA ALA A 1019 -45.15 50.01 -57.85
C ALA A 1019 -45.96 49.19 -56.83
N ASN A 1020 -46.28 49.78 -55.66
CA ASN A 1020 -46.91 49.08 -54.55
C ASN A 1020 -48.43 49.31 -54.44
N PHE A 1021 -48.94 50.45 -54.91
CA PHE A 1021 -50.33 50.88 -54.65
C PHE A 1021 -51.11 51.28 -55.91
N MET A 1022 -50.56 51.09 -57.12
CA MET A 1022 -51.26 51.35 -58.37
C MET A 1022 -51.22 50.13 -59.30
N ASP A 1023 -52.16 50.06 -60.25
CA ASP A 1023 -52.13 49.05 -61.31
C ASP A 1023 -50.81 49.11 -62.10
N ALA A 1024 -50.27 47.94 -62.47
CA ALA A 1024 -49.02 47.82 -63.22
C ALA A 1024 -49.02 48.55 -64.58
N SER A 1025 -50.21 48.89 -65.11
CA SER A 1025 -50.38 49.72 -66.31
C SER A 1025 -49.88 51.16 -66.11
N ALA A 1026 -49.85 51.67 -64.87
CA ALA A 1026 -49.37 53.01 -64.55
C ALA A 1026 -47.86 53.17 -64.84
N LEU A 1027 -47.05 52.15 -64.57
CA LEU A 1027 -45.62 52.14 -64.94
C LEU A 1027 -45.39 51.89 -66.44
N GLN A 1028 -46.36 51.30 -67.15
CA GLN A 1028 -46.25 50.95 -68.57
C GLN A 1028 -46.66 52.08 -69.53
N ALA A 1029 -47.21 53.19 -69.01
CA ALA A 1029 -47.48 54.39 -69.82
C ALA A 1029 -46.16 54.91 -70.43
N ALA A 1030 -46.15 55.23 -71.73
CA ALA A 1030 -44.91 55.46 -72.48
C ALA A 1030 -44.00 56.53 -71.87
N ASP A 1031 -44.55 57.67 -71.45
CA ASP A 1031 -43.79 58.75 -70.83
C ASP A 1031 -43.26 58.38 -69.42
N VAL A 1032 -44.02 57.57 -68.68
CA VAL A 1032 -43.62 57.04 -67.36
C VAL A 1032 -42.50 56.02 -67.50
N ALA A 1033 -42.61 55.08 -68.45
CA ALA A 1033 -41.57 54.06 -68.71
C ALA A 1033 -40.25 54.70 -69.19
N ALA A 1034 -40.33 55.76 -69.99
CA ALA A 1034 -39.18 56.56 -70.39
C ALA A 1034 -38.55 57.32 -69.21
N ALA A 1035 -39.39 57.89 -68.33
CA ALA A 1035 -38.93 58.49 -67.07
C ALA A 1035 -38.31 57.44 -66.13
N ASP A 1036 -38.86 56.23 -66.03
CA ASP A 1036 -38.31 55.18 -65.16
C ASP A 1036 -36.95 54.65 -65.62
N THR A 1037 -36.78 54.54 -66.94
CA THR A 1037 -35.49 54.21 -67.55
C THR A 1037 -34.45 55.29 -67.23
N THR A 1038 -34.82 56.57 -67.39
CA THR A 1038 -33.97 57.73 -67.07
C THR A 1038 -33.64 57.79 -65.58
N PHE A 1039 -34.65 57.62 -64.71
CA PHE A 1039 -34.51 57.58 -63.26
C PHE A 1039 -33.51 56.52 -62.81
N THR A 1040 -33.67 55.29 -63.33
CA THR A 1040 -32.80 54.16 -63.00
C THR A 1040 -31.35 54.45 -63.41
N ALA A 1041 -31.14 55.06 -64.59
CA ALA A 1041 -29.81 55.47 -65.05
C ALA A 1041 -29.21 56.60 -64.19
N CYS A 1042 -29.98 57.63 -63.83
CA CYS A 1042 -29.52 58.71 -62.96
C CYS A 1042 -29.18 58.22 -61.55
N LYS A 1043 -30.02 57.36 -60.95
CA LYS A 1043 -29.75 56.72 -59.64
C LYS A 1043 -28.51 55.83 -59.69
N GLN A 1044 -28.30 55.11 -60.79
CA GLN A 1044 -27.10 54.29 -61.00
C GLN A 1044 -25.83 55.16 -61.12
N GLN A 1045 -25.89 56.26 -61.88
CA GLN A 1045 -24.76 57.17 -62.07
C GLN A 1045 -24.40 57.88 -60.77
N HIS A 1046 -25.40 58.40 -60.04
CA HIS A 1046 -25.20 59.04 -58.74
C HIS A 1046 -24.52 58.10 -57.74
N ARG A 1047 -25.02 56.87 -57.60
CA ARG A 1047 -24.40 55.83 -56.76
C ARG A 1047 -22.95 55.53 -57.16
N THR A 1048 -22.67 55.53 -58.45
CA THR A 1048 -21.32 55.25 -58.98
C THR A 1048 -20.35 56.38 -58.62
N LEU A 1049 -20.78 57.64 -58.70
CA LEU A 1049 -19.97 58.81 -58.31
C LEU A 1049 -19.72 58.87 -56.80
N GLU A 1050 -20.77 58.72 -55.99
CA GLU A 1050 -20.69 58.72 -54.52
C GLU A 1050 -19.73 57.63 -54.00
N THR A 1051 -19.93 56.39 -54.46
CA THR A 1051 -19.06 55.27 -54.05
C THR A 1051 -17.64 55.41 -54.60
N ALA A 1052 -17.43 56.03 -55.77
CA ALA A 1052 -16.09 56.31 -56.29
C ALA A 1052 -15.32 57.33 -55.43
N LEU A 1053 -15.97 58.37 -54.91
CA LEU A 1053 -15.36 59.34 -53.99
C LEU A 1053 -14.89 58.66 -52.70
N VAL A 1054 -15.75 57.85 -52.08
CA VAL A 1054 -15.42 57.11 -50.85
C VAL A 1054 -14.32 56.07 -51.09
N ASN A 1055 -14.39 55.30 -52.19
CA ASN A 1055 -13.31 54.39 -52.58
C ASN A 1055 -11.99 55.14 -52.83
N GLY A 1056 -12.04 56.39 -53.30
CA GLY A 1056 -10.88 57.28 -53.45
C GLY A 1056 -10.22 57.61 -52.11
N LEU A 1057 -11.01 58.05 -51.12
CA LEU A 1057 -10.54 58.33 -49.75
C LEU A 1057 -9.94 57.09 -49.08
N ILE A 1058 -10.61 55.93 -49.18
CA ILE A 1058 -10.10 54.66 -48.66
C ILE A 1058 -8.76 54.28 -49.35
N SER A 1059 -8.58 54.64 -50.63
CA SER A 1059 -7.32 54.40 -51.34
C SER A 1059 -6.18 55.28 -50.83
N ALA A 1060 -6.48 56.48 -50.33
CA ALA A 1060 -5.48 57.44 -49.85
C ALA A 1060 -4.82 57.01 -48.54
N ILE A 1061 -5.48 56.17 -47.73
CA ILE A 1061 -4.92 55.59 -46.49
C ILE A 1061 -3.61 54.84 -46.77
N GLY A 1062 -3.51 54.15 -47.91
CA GLY A 1062 -2.29 53.46 -48.34
C GLY A 1062 -1.85 52.36 -47.38
N LYS A 1063 -0.61 52.45 -46.87
CA LYS A 1063 -0.07 51.52 -45.87
C LYS A 1063 -0.32 52.09 -44.47
N VAL A 1064 -1.04 51.34 -43.65
CA VAL A 1064 -1.33 51.71 -42.26
C VAL A 1064 -0.04 51.85 -41.45
N ALA A 1065 0.07 52.96 -40.70
CA ALA A 1065 1.14 53.24 -39.75
C ALA A 1065 0.56 54.01 -38.56
N PHE A 1066 1.10 53.82 -37.35
CA PHE A 1066 0.62 54.53 -36.16
C PHE A 1066 1.12 55.98 -36.15
N THR A 1067 0.40 56.85 -36.86
CA THR A 1067 0.67 58.28 -37.02
C THR A 1067 -0.65 59.05 -37.14
N ASP A 1068 -0.67 60.29 -36.65
CA ASP A 1068 -1.85 61.18 -36.71
C ASP A 1068 -2.34 61.41 -38.16
N GLU A 1069 -1.42 61.43 -39.14
CA GLU A 1069 -1.75 61.54 -40.56
C GLU A 1069 -2.52 60.32 -41.07
N CYS A 1070 -2.09 59.10 -40.71
CA CYS A 1070 -2.78 57.88 -41.10
C CYS A 1070 -4.13 57.75 -40.40
N HIS A 1071 -4.21 58.13 -39.12
CA HIS A 1071 -5.47 58.19 -38.37
C HIS A 1071 -6.46 59.17 -39.02
N GLY A 1072 -6.02 60.38 -39.36
CA GLY A 1072 -6.86 61.38 -40.04
C GLY A 1072 -7.40 60.92 -41.39
N LEU A 1073 -6.61 60.17 -42.16
CA LEU A 1073 -7.06 59.56 -43.43
C LEU A 1073 -8.09 58.45 -43.20
N ILE A 1074 -7.93 57.62 -42.17
CA ILE A 1074 -8.89 56.58 -41.78
C ILE A 1074 -10.21 57.23 -41.34
N VAL A 1075 -10.16 58.24 -40.46
CA VAL A 1075 -11.35 58.97 -39.97
C VAL A 1075 -12.09 59.65 -41.12
N ALA A 1076 -11.39 60.36 -42.01
CA ALA A 1076 -12.02 61.00 -43.17
C ALA A 1076 -12.69 60.00 -44.13
N ALA A 1077 -12.10 58.82 -44.32
CA ALA A 1077 -12.69 57.75 -45.11
C ALA A 1077 -13.91 57.10 -44.41
N ARG A 1078 -13.87 56.96 -43.08
CA ARG A 1078 -14.98 56.51 -42.23
C ARG A 1078 -16.17 57.46 -42.27
N GLU A 1079 -15.93 58.76 -42.07
CA GLU A 1079 -16.98 59.79 -42.13
C GLU A 1079 -17.64 59.81 -43.50
N ALA A 1080 -16.86 59.79 -44.58
CA ALA A 1080 -17.39 59.76 -45.95
C ALA A 1080 -18.17 58.47 -46.26
N PHE A 1081 -17.72 57.30 -45.77
CA PHE A 1081 -18.48 56.04 -45.90
C PHE A 1081 -19.79 56.06 -45.09
N ASN A 1082 -19.77 56.62 -43.88
CA ASN A 1082 -20.95 56.74 -43.03
C ASN A 1082 -22.00 57.70 -43.62
N ALA A 1083 -21.56 58.76 -44.29
CA ALA A 1083 -22.40 59.75 -44.96
C ALA A 1083 -23.10 59.25 -46.24
N LEU A 1084 -22.70 58.09 -46.78
CA LEU A 1084 -23.40 57.48 -47.91
C LEU A 1084 -24.82 57.06 -47.53
N PRO A 1085 -25.79 57.15 -48.47
CA PRO A 1085 -27.06 56.43 -48.37
C PRO A 1085 -26.83 54.94 -48.08
N GLU A 1086 -27.67 54.35 -47.21
CA GLU A 1086 -27.50 52.94 -46.79
C GLU A 1086 -27.51 51.97 -47.98
N GLU A 1087 -28.40 52.20 -48.94
CA GLU A 1087 -28.47 51.46 -50.21
C GLU A 1087 -27.19 51.54 -51.08
N TYR A 1088 -26.30 52.50 -50.82
CA TYR A 1088 -25.04 52.68 -51.56
C TYR A 1088 -23.83 52.05 -50.88
N LYS A 1089 -23.84 51.89 -49.55
CA LYS A 1089 -22.69 51.36 -48.78
C LYS A 1089 -22.22 49.99 -49.26
N ASN A 1090 -23.16 49.12 -49.65
CA ASN A 1090 -22.87 47.80 -50.22
C ASN A 1090 -22.19 47.81 -51.60
N PHE A 1091 -22.21 48.95 -52.31
CA PHE A 1091 -21.53 49.12 -53.60
C PHE A 1091 -20.13 49.74 -53.47
N CYS A 1092 -19.69 50.14 -52.27
CA CYS A 1092 -18.29 50.46 -52.02
C CYS A 1092 -17.44 49.18 -52.08
N SER A 1093 -16.62 49.06 -53.12
CA SER A 1093 -15.73 47.91 -53.33
C SER A 1093 -14.59 47.86 -52.31
N LYS A 1094 -14.15 49.00 -51.76
CA LYS A 1094 -13.05 49.08 -50.78
C LYS A 1094 -13.48 49.08 -49.31
N ARG A 1095 -14.76 48.81 -49.00
CA ARG A 1095 -15.27 48.78 -47.60
C ARG A 1095 -14.51 47.80 -46.67
N TYR A 1096 -14.00 46.69 -47.22
CA TYR A 1096 -13.13 45.75 -46.51
C TYR A 1096 -11.74 46.34 -46.23
N THR A 1097 -11.20 47.14 -47.16
CA THR A 1097 -9.90 47.82 -46.98
C THR A 1097 -9.96 48.85 -45.86
N LEU A 1098 -11.08 49.56 -45.70
CA LEU A 1098 -11.30 50.48 -44.58
C LEU A 1098 -11.36 49.71 -43.24
N ALA A 1099 -12.17 48.65 -43.17
CA ALA A 1099 -12.27 47.76 -42.00
C ALA A 1099 -10.90 47.22 -41.55
N TYR A 1100 -10.08 46.75 -42.50
CA TYR A 1100 -8.73 46.29 -42.21
C TYR A 1100 -7.80 47.41 -41.78
N ALA A 1101 -7.94 48.62 -42.33
CA ALA A 1101 -7.11 49.75 -41.96
C ALA A 1101 -7.34 50.18 -40.51
N GLU A 1102 -8.60 50.19 -40.05
CA GLU A 1102 -8.95 50.49 -38.66
C GLU A 1102 -8.44 49.41 -37.70
N ALA A 1103 -8.69 48.13 -38.01
CA ALA A 1103 -8.21 47.01 -37.19
C ALA A 1103 -6.68 46.93 -37.11
N ASP A 1104 -5.96 47.17 -38.21
CA ASP A 1104 -4.50 47.20 -38.23
C ASP A 1104 -3.95 48.45 -37.51
N TYR A 1105 -4.67 49.58 -37.52
CA TYR A 1105 -4.30 50.78 -36.75
C TYR A 1105 -4.42 50.54 -35.23
N VAL A 1106 -5.49 49.87 -34.79
CA VAL A 1106 -5.67 49.43 -33.38
C VAL A 1106 -4.52 48.52 -32.94
N LYS A 1107 -4.14 47.54 -33.76
CA LYS A 1107 -3.01 46.65 -33.48
C LYS A 1107 -1.69 47.41 -33.30
N LEU A 1108 -1.43 48.41 -34.15
CA LEU A 1108 -0.23 49.23 -34.03
C LEU A 1108 -0.28 50.15 -32.80
N ALA A 1109 -1.46 50.61 -32.38
CA ALA A 1109 -1.63 51.36 -31.13
C ALA A 1109 -1.32 50.50 -29.89
N ILE A 1110 -1.77 49.25 -29.87
CA ILE A 1110 -1.46 48.28 -28.80
C ILE A 1110 0.04 47.95 -28.81
N ALA A 1111 0.62 47.65 -29.98
CA ALA A 1111 2.03 47.31 -30.13
C ALA A 1111 3.00 48.49 -29.86
N ALA A 1112 2.50 49.73 -29.75
CA ALA A 1112 3.27 50.90 -29.32
C ALA A 1112 3.38 51.03 -27.79
N ILE A 1113 2.75 50.13 -27.04
CA ILE A 1113 2.79 50.07 -25.57
C ILE A 1113 3.81 48.99 -25.17
N ASP A 1114 4.84 49.39 -24.42
CA ASP A 1114 5.82 48.45 -23.85
C ASP A 1114 5.19 47.76 -22.63
N ALA A 1115 4.69 46.55 -22.85
CA ALA A 1115 4.00 45.76 -21.82
C ALA A 1115 4.96 45.29 -20.70
N ASP A 1116 6.25 45.10 -21.01
CA ASP A 1116 7.25 44.60 -20.05
C ASP A 1116 7.73 45.72 -19.10
N ASN A 1117 7.61 46.99 -19.50
CA ASN A 1117 8.03 48.16 -18.72
C ASN A 1117 6.88 49.16 -18.46
N LEU A 1118 5.66 48.65 -18.28
CA LEU A 1118 4.45 49.48 -18.16
C LEU A 1118 4.49 50.41 -16.92
N THR A 1119 4.14 51.69 -17.10
CA THR A 1119 4.07 52.67 -16.00
C THR A 1119 2.73 53.40 -15.94
N LEU A 1120 2.44 54.06 -14.82
CA LEU A 1120 1.24 54.90 -14.68
C LEU A 1120 1.14 56.02 -15.73
N ALA A 1121 2.28 56.47 -16.29
CA ALA A 1121 2.30 57.47 -17.37
C ALA A 1121 1.80 56.91 -18.71
N ASP A 1122 1.77 55.59 -18.88
CA ASP A 1122 1.29 54.90 -20.07
C ASP A 1122 -0.23 54.69 -20.07
N LYS A 1123 -0.92 54.99 -18.95
CA LYS A 1123 -2.39 54.94 -18.84
C LYS A 1123 -3.10 55.64 -20.01
N ALA A 1124 -2.64 56.84 -20.40
CA ALA A 1124 -3.21 57.59 -21.52
C ALA A 1124 -3.04 56.89 -22.89
N LYS A 1125 -2.02 56.03 -23.04
CA LYS A 1125 -1.81 55.19 -24.24
C LYS A 1125 -2.76 53.98 -24.23
N VAL A 1126 -2.91 53.33 -23.08
CA VAL A 1126 -3.86 52.21 -22.91
C VAL A 1126 -5.30 52.69 -23.14
N GLU A 1127 -5.70 53.83 -22.55
CA GLU A 1127 -7.01 54.47 -22.79
C GLU A 1127 -7.22 54.91 -24.25
N LEU A 1128 -6.16 55.31 -24.96
CA LEU A 1128 -6.24 55.59 -26.40
C LEU A 1128 -6.44 54.31 -27.21
N ALA A 1129 -5.67 53.25 -26.94
CA ALA A 1129 -5.78 51.97 -27.63
C ALA A 1129 -7.13 51.28 -27.37
N ARG A 1130 -7.68 51.36 -26.15
CA ARG A 1130 -9.04 50.95 -25.81
C ARG A 1130 -10.09 51.71 -26.62
N ARG A 1131 -10.05 53.06 -26.63
CA ARG A 1131 -10.99 53.85 -27.43
C ARG A 1131 -10.95 53.51 -28.92
N LEU A 1132 -9.76 53.36 -29.50
CA LEU A 1132 -9.61 52.96 -30.90
C LEU A 1132 -10.18 51.54 -31.17
N TYR A 1133 -10.01 50.60 -30.23
CA TYR A 1133 -10.61 49.26 -30.31
C TYR A 1133 -12.14 49.32 -30.26
N ASP A 1134 -12.69 50.09 -29.32
CA ASP A 1134 -14.13 50.25 -29.13
C ASP A 1134 -14.76 50.98 -30.34
N GLU A 1135 -14.11 52.00 -30.90
CA GLU A 1135 -14.52 52.69 -32.12
C GLU A 1135 -14.53 51.75 -33.34
N ALA A 1136 -13.45 50.96 -33.54
CA ALA A 1136 -13.34 50.03 -34.66
C ALA A 1136 -14.36 48.87 -34.60
N THR A 1137 -14.69 48.39 -33.39
CA THR A 1137 -15.69 47.33 -33.20
C THR A 1137 -17.13 47.88 -33.26
N ALA A 1138 -17.41 49.03 -32.64
CA ALA A 1138 -18.71 49.68 -32.68
C ALA A 1138 -19.12 50.10 -34.10
N ALA A 1139 -18.16 50.52 -34.94
CA ALA A 1139 -18.42 50.89 -36.34
C ALA A 1139 -19.00 49.76 -37.21
N TYR A 1140 -18.95 48.50 -36.74
CA TYR A 1140 -19.37 47.34 -37.52
C TYR A 1140 -20.22 46.29 -36.78
N GLY A 1141 -20.50 46.46 -35.49
CA GLY A 1141 -21.14 45.44 -34.63
C GLY A 1141 -22.53 44.88 -35.04
N LYS A 1142 -23.18 45.44 -36.06
CA LYS A 1142 -24.43 44.90 -36.68
C LYS A 1142 -24.27 44.51 -38.18
N ASN A 1143 -23.04 44.37 -38.70
CA ASN A 1143 -22.74 44.17 -40.13
C ASN A 1143 -22.00 42.84 -40.40
N LEU A 1144 -22.13 42.27 -41.60
CA LEU A 1144 -21.33 41.13 -42.11
C LEU A 1144 -19.81 41.31 -41.98
N LEU A 1145 -19.34 42.55 -41.88
CA LEU A 1145 -17.95 42.92 -41.65
C LEU A 1145 -17.48 42.74 -40.19
N ALA A 1146 -18.37 42.59 -39.21
CA ALA A 1146 -18.01 42.39 -37.80
C ALA A 1146 -17.06 41.20 -37.60
N THR A 1147 -17.42 40.03 -38.14
CA THR A 1147 -16.60 38.81 -38.10
C THR A 1147 -15.23 39.03 -38.76
N THR A 1148 -15.18 39.84 -39.82
CA THR A 1148 -13.93 40.15 -40.53
C THR A 1148 -12.99 40.98 -39.66
N ILE A 1149 -13.52 41.94 -38.91
CA ILE A 1149 -12.76 42.82 -38.00
C ILE A 1149 -12.36 42.07 -36.73
N ASN A 1150 -13.26 41.31 -36.13
CA ASN A 1150 -12.95 40.51 -34.94
C ASN A 1150 -11.83 39.50 -35.25
N ASN A 1151 -11.93 38.79 -36.39
CA ASN A 1151 -10.85 37.91 -36.87
C ASN A 1151 -9.55 38.68 -37.17
N ARG A 1152 -9.64 39.92 -37.65
CA ARG A 1152 -8.44 40.74 -37.93
C ARG A 1152 -7.79 41.26 -36.66
N LEU A 1153 -8.57 41.65 -35.65
CA LEU A 1153 -8.11 42.10 -34.33
C LEU A 1153 -7.50 40.93 -33.53
N GLY A 1154 -8.11 39.74 -33.58
CA GLY A 1154 -7.63 38.56 -32.85
C GLY A 1154 -7.50 38.86 -31.36
N ASP A 1155 -6.36 38.50 -30.77
CA ASP A 1155 -6.10 38.60 -29.32
C ASP A 1155 -5.98 40.04 -28.78
N SER A 1156 -6.17 41.06 -29.63
CA SER A 1156 -6.08 42.48 -29.26
C SER A 1156 -6.96 42.85 -28.06
N GLU A 1157 -8.13 42.24 -27.90
CA GLU A 1157 -8.98 42.49 -26.72
C GLU A 1157 -8.41 41.92 -25.43
N ALA A 1158 -7.84 40.71 -25.50
CA ALA A 1158 -7.18 40.07 -24.37
C ALA A 1158 -5.91 40.84 -23.98
N THR A 1159 -5.13 41.29 -24.96
CA THR A 1159 -3.97 42.16 -24.75
C THR A 1159 -4.38 43.49 -24.09
N LEU A 1160 -5.46 44.13 -24.56
CA LEU A 1160 -5.96 45.37 -23.95
C LEU A 1160 -6.45 45.14 -22.51
N LYS A 1161 -7.23 44.08 -22.25
CA LYS A 1161 -7.69 43.75 -20.89
C LYS A 1161 -6.51 43.47 -19.95
N ALA A 1162 -5.45 42.82 -20.43
CA ALA A 1162 -4.23 42.60 -19.65
C ALA A 1162 -3.50 43.92 -19.32
N LEU A 1163 -3.36 44.82 -20.30
CA LEU A 1163 -2.75 46.14 -20.11
C LEU A 1163 -3.59 47.03 -19.17
N GLU A 1164 -4.92 47.02 -19.29
CA GLU A 1164 -5.82 47.74 -18.38
C GLU A 1164 -5.75 47.20 -16.95
N LYS A 1165 -5.71 45.88 -16.79
CA LYS A 1165 -5.53 45.24 -15.49
C LYS A 1165 -4.19 45.63 -14.86
N ALA A 1166 -3.11 45.60 -15.63
CA ALA A 1166 -1.78 46.01 -15.16
C ALA A 1166 -1.74 47.50 -14.77
N ILE A 1167 -2.39 48.40 -15.53
CA ILE A 1167 -2.56 49.80 -15.11
C ILE A 1167 -3.37 49.90 -13.81
N ALA A 1168 -4.48 49.16 -13.67
CA ALA A 1168 -5.30 49.20 -12.46
C ALA A 1168 -4.57 48.63 -11.22
N GLU A 1169 -3.72 47.62 -11.39
CA GLU A 1169 -2.84 47.09 -10.34
C GLU A 1169 -1.75 48.11 -9.95
N LEU A 1170 -1.17 48.83 -10.93
CA LEU A 1170 -0.25 49.95 -10.68
C LEU A 1170 -0.95 51.15 -10.01
N GLU A 1171 -2.22 51.42 -10.32
CA GLU A 1171 -3.03 52.45 -9.64
C GLU A 1171 -3.42 52.06 -8.22
N ALA A 1172 -3.61 50.76 -7.93
CA ALA A 1172 -3.89 50.26 -6.59
C ALA A 1172 -2.63 50.17 -5.70
N ALA A 1173 -1.43 50.15 -6.30
CA ALA A 1173 -0.16 50.10 -5.61
C ALA A 1173 0.47 51.49 -5.34
N ALA A 1174 -0.11 52.57 -5.88
CA ALA A 1174 0.37 53.96 -5.79
C ALA A 1174 -0.38 54.80 -4.73
#